data_AF-A0A820Y203-F1
#
_entry.id   AF-A0A820Y203-F1
#
_cell.length_a   1.000
_cell.length_b   1.000
_cell.length_c   1.000
_cell.angle_alpha   90.00
_cell.angle_beta   90.00
_cell.angle_gamma   90.00
#
_symmetry.space_group_name_H-M   'P 1'
#
loop_
_entity.id
_entity.type
_entity.pdbx_description
1 polymer ?
#
loop_
_entity_poly.entity_id
_entity_poly.type
_entity_poly.pdbx_seq_one_letter_code
_entity_poly.pdbx_strand_id
1 'polypeptide(L)'
;FIEKPRDEQIFLIVSGKLGEKLVPLVHKYARLDSIYVFCGQPDAHKWTQQWKKIKLVVNQIEPICEALVIDAAQCEEDLTPTSILPLNESSSQSLEQINASFMYSQLINEILLQMNYNTREIDVLVDFCRQIYKENEAQLNIINEFRIHYQKETSIWWYTRECFAYRMLNRSLRTFDINIISMMGFFLKDIHNQIKDINSKISKRTGPFVVYRGQGMLNEEFETIRNSIGGLLAFNSFLSTSEDMNVAMKFAKKSAGREGKASVLFEIEVDPALTLTPFATLDGATACQPKEKEILFSMHTVFRIYEVKENNDHIWKIKLKSVSDKDLAITRLTEQIRSEIGKGNPIDRLGRLMIKLDEFEKAEAFYQILAESTTTDDKKIYAWIRNRFGYIRYKQGRYEEALSLYQEAMQIQEKLNDGRNLDLATTYNNMGLLYTELNDTSKALSYHEKALSIRERDCDVSLADLASTYNNIGLVYDQRNDFSAALSHYEKALPIYKRCLPANHPWEATLYNNIGLTEVSLGEHMVGLENLQKARKVRKRSLPSNHPSIASVCNSIGDAYQKIKDYLNALKFYEEAFDVESRVTHVNYSYLALTYYRASKILDNLEQLDKALKYAEVAVKTVDKSCTPNDTDKVRFKEHLEKLQA
;
A
#
# COMPACT_ATOMS: atom_id res chain seq x y z
N PHE A 1 -15.80 -18.12 7.36
CA PHE A 1 -15.87 -16.63 7.36
C PHE A 1 -15.29 -16.09 8.66
N ILE A 2 -15.90 -16.40 9.81
CA ILE A 2 -15.43 -15.97 11.15
C ILE A 2 -14.03 -16.53 11.51
N GLU A 3 -13.68 -17.71 11.01
CA GLU A 3 -12.37 -18.35 11.22
C GLU A 3 -11.23 -17.78 10.37
N LYS A 4 -11.53 -16.89 9.42
CA LYS A 4 -10.49 -16.26 8.58
C LYS A 4 -9.83 -15.12 9.38
N PRO A 5 -8.49 -14.96 9.30
CA PRO A 5 -7.79 -13.86 9.94
C PRO A 5 -8.18 -12.54 9.25
N ARG A 6 -9.10 -11.79 9.86
CA ARG A 6 -9.52 -10.43 9.47
C ARG A 6 -9.61 -9.51 10.69
N ASP A 7 -9.27 -8.24 10.54
CA ASP A 7 -9.19 -7.25 11.64
C ASP A 7 -10.53 -6.56 11.97
N GLU A 8 -11.64 -7.05 11.40
CA GLU A 8 -12.97 -6.46 11.56
C GLU A 8 -13.70 -7.02 12.80
N GLN A 9 -14.35 -6.15 13.58
CA GLN A 9 -15.37 -6.58 14.55
C GLN A 9 -16.61 -7.06 13.80
N ILE A 10 -17.09 -8.24 14.19
CA ILE A 10 -18.21 -8.90 13.51
C ILE A 10 -19.48 -8.68 14.33
N PHE A 11 -20.49 -8.19 13.63
CA PHE A 11 -21.88 -8.15 14.10
C PHE A 11 -22.67 -9.22 13.38
N LEU A 12 -23.40 -10.03 14.13
CA LEU A 12 -24.21 -11.09 13.56
C LEU A 12 -25.69 -10.77 13.71
N ILE A 13 -26.39 -10.65 12.58
CA ILE A 13 -27.84 -10.71 12.55
C ILE A 13 -28.23 -12.14 12.21
N VAL A 14 -29.04 -12.78 13.05
CA VAL A 14 -29.46 -14.17 12.86
C VAL A 14 -30.95 -14.32 13.11
N SER A 15 -31.60 -15.22 12.37
CA SER A 15 -33.00 -15.53 12.66
C SER A 15 -33.13 -16.31 13.97
N GLY A 16 -34.24 -16.17 14.69
CA GLY A 16 -34.45 -16.89 15.96
C GLY A 16 -34.22 -18.41 15.87
N LYS A 17 -34.66 -19.05 14.77
CA LYS A 17 -34.52 -20.50 14.55
C LYS A 17 -33.10 -20.92 14.17
N LEU A 18 -32.38 -20.09 13.40
CA LEU A 18 -30.99 -20.36 13.04
C LEU A 18 -30.05 -20.06 14.22
N GLY A 19 -30.37 -19.02 14.99
CA GLY A 19 -29.59 -18.56 16.15
C GLY A 19 -29.46 -19.64 17.22
N GLU A 20 -30.52 -20.40 17.47
CA GLU A 20 -30.51 -21.50 18.45
C GLU A 20 -29.43 -22.55 18.14
N LYS A 21 -29.15 -22.80 16.85
CA LYS A 21 -28.11 -23.73 16.42
C LYS A 21 -26.74 -23.06 16.27
N LEU A 22 -26.73 -21.81 15.80
CA LEU A 22 -25.51 -21.11 15.39
C LEU A 22 -24.79 -20.44 16.56
N VAL A 23 -25.53 -19.76 17.45
CA VAL A 23 -24.95 -18.99 18.58
C VAL A 23 -24.04 -19.83 19.48
N PRO A 24 -24.39 -21.08 19.86
CA PRO A 24 -23.49 -21.95 20.63
C PRO A 24 -22.15 -22.22 19.95
N LEU A 25 -22.09 -22.18 18.61
CA LEU A 25 -20.88 -22.45 17.84
C LEU A 25 -20.01 -21.21 17.67
N VAL A 26 -20.63 -20.02 17.62
CA VAL A 26 -19.94 -18.77 17.26
C VAL A 26 -19.67 -17.84 18.43
N HIS A 27 -20.39 -17.95 19.56
CA HIS A 27 -20.24 -17.03 20.69
C HIS A 27 -18.80 -17.01 21.26
N LYS A 28 -18.08 -18.12 21.11
CA LYS A 28 -16.70 -18.32 21.60
C LYS A 28 -15.67 -17.42 20.89
N TYR A 29 -15.98 -16.92 19.70
CA TYR A 29 -15.04 -16.10 18.94
C TYR A 29 -14.99 -14.68 19.51
N ALA A 30 -13.84 -14.24 20.01
CA ALA A 30 -13.63 -12.90 20.58
C ALA A 30 -14.04 -11.77 19.62
N ARG A 31 -13.82 -11.97 18.31
CA ARG A 31 -14.14 -11.00 17.24
C ARG A 31 -15.63 -10.82 16.97
N LEU A 32 -16.47 -11.77 17.39
CA LEU A 32 -17.92 -11.62 17.34
C LEU A 32 -18.35 -10.78 18.55
N ASP A 33 -18.62 -9.51 18.31
CA ASP A 33 -18.91 -8.53 19.36
C ASP A 33 -20.36 -8.67 19.85
N SER A 34 -21.30 -8.59 18.92
CA SER A 34 -22.73 -8.57 19.22
C SER A 34 -23.55 -9.43 18.27
N ILE A 35 -24.61 -10.01 18.82
CA ILE A 35 -25.57 -10.85 18.11
C ILE A 35 -26.96 -10.22 18.26
N TYR A 36 -27.64 -10.00 17.14
CA TYR A 36 -29.00 -9.50 17.06
C TYR A 36 -29.88 -10.60 16.49
N VAL A 37 -30.98 -10.89 17.17
CA VAL A 37 -31.89 -11.97 16.79
C VAL A 37 -33.16 -11.37 16.21
N PHE A 38 -33.38 -11.61 14.93
CA PHE A 38 -34.60 -11.21 14.23
C PHE A 38 -35.58 -12.39 14.18
N CYS A 39 -36.74 -12.26 14.80
CA CYS A 39 -37.70 -13.36 14.90
C CYS A 39 -39.13 -12.86 15.10
N GLY A 40 -40.12 -13.56 14.53
CA GLY A 40 -41.52 -13.15 14.62
C GLY A 40 -42.09 -13.14 16.05
N GLN A 41 -41.52 -13.93 16.97
CA GLN A 41 -41.95 -14.03 18.36
C GLN A 41 -40.73 -14.05 19.32
N PRO A 42 -40.21 -12.88 19.74
CA PRO A 42 -39.06 -12.77 20.64
C PRO A 42 -39.19 -13.59 21.92
N ASP A 43 -40.37 -13.57 22.54
CA ASP A 43 -40.66 -14.27 23.80
C ASP A 43 -40.63 -15.80 23.68
N ALA A 44 -40.79 -16.33 22.46
CA ALA A 44 -40.71 -17.76 22.19
C ALA A 44 -39.25 -18.28 22.20
N HIS A 45 -38.26 -17.40 22.08
CA HIS A 45 -36.85 -17.74 21.96
C HIS A 45 -36.08 -17.53 23.27
N LYS A 46 -36.52 -18.19 24.36
CA LYS A 46 -35.90 -18.09 25.71
C LYS A 46 -34.42 -18.47 25.76
N TRP A 47 -33.94 -19.28 24.81
CA TRP A 47 -32.52 -19.65 24.68
C TRP A 47 -31.61 -18.43 24.54
N THR A 48 -32.13 -17.30 24.04
CA THR A 48 -31.38 -16.06 23.85
C THR A 48 -30.84 -15.47 25.16
N GLN A 49 -31.54 -15.70 26.28
CA GLN A 49 -31.14 -15.19 27.60
C GLN A 49 -29.88 -15.86 28.16
N GLN A 50 -29.46 -16.99 27.57
CA GLN A 50 -28.31 -17.77 28.03
C GLN A 50 -26.97 -17.23 27.51
N TRP A 51 -26.98 -16.32 26.53
CA TRP A 51 -25.78 -15.89 25.82
C TRP A 51 -25.51 -14.40 26.00
N LYS A 52 -24.41 -14.07 26.69
CA LYS A 52 -24.02 -12.68 27.00
C LYS A 52 -23.80 -11.76 25.80
N LYS A 53 -23.54 -12.32 24.62
CA LYS A 53 -23.30 -11.57 23.37
C LYS A 53 -24.58 -11.24 22.61
N ILE A 54 -25.74 -11.75 23.03
CA ILE A 54 -27.01 -11.36 22.43
C ILE A 54 -27.43 -10.03 23.04
N LYS A 55 -27.39 -8.98 22.21
CA LYS A 55 -27.75 -7.62 22.63
C LYS A 55 -29.23 -7.33 22.46
N LEU A 56 -29.84 -7.89 21.42
CA LEU A 56 -31.21 -7.56 21.06
C LEU A 56 -31.94 -8.75 20.42
N VAL A 57 -33.22 -8.91 20.78
CA VAL A 57 -34.12 -9.92 20.21
C VAL A 57 -35.44 -9.23 19.88
N VAL A 58 -35.76 -9.09 18.59
CA VAL A 58 -36.91 -8.27 18.15
C VAL A 58 -37.62 -8.88 16.96
N ASN A 59 -38.88 -8.46 16.77
CA ASN A 59 -39.74 -8.82 15.65
C ASN A 59 -39.83 -7.74 14.57
N GLN A 60 -39.22 -6.60 14.80
CA GLN A 60 -39.05 -5.49 13.85
C GLN A 60 -37.56 -5.30 13.60
N ILE A 61 -37.19 -4.88 12.39
CA ILE A 61 -35.77 -4.78 12.00
C ILE A 61 -35.18 -3.44 12.42
N GLU A 62 -36.01 -2.41 12.56
CA GLU A 62 -35.65 -1.03 12.88
C GLU A 62 -34.82 -0.94 14.18
N PRO A 63 -35.16 -1.61 15.28
CA PRO A 63 -34.32 -1.61 16.49
C PRO A 63 -32.97 -2.29 16.29
N ILE A 64 -32.88 -3.31 15.41
CA ILE A 64 -31.60 -3.93 15.05
C ILE A 64 -30.77 -2.94 14.24
N CYS A 65 -31.38 -2.23 13.29
CA CYS A 65 -30.69 -1.19 12.51
C CYS A 65 -30.18 -0.06 13.42
N GLU A 66 -31.00 0.44 14.34
CA GLU A 66 -30.58 1.46 15.32
C GLU A 66 -29.45 0.97 16.23
N ALA A 67 -29.58 -0.24 16.77
CA ALA A 67 -28.55 -0.84 17.61
C ALA A 67 -27.25 -1.10 16.82
N LEU A 68 -27.35 -1.53 15.56
CA LEU A 68 -26.20 -1.68 14.67
C LEU A 68 -25.56 -0.35 14.31
N VAL A 69 -26.33 0.73 14.13
CA VAL A 69 -25.76 2.07 13.91
C VAL A 69 -24.99 2.52 15.14
N ILE A 70 -25.53 2.30 16.35
CA ILE A 70 -24.85 2.62 17.61
C ILE A 70 -23.62 1.74 17.82
N ASP A 71 -23.75 0.44 17.63
CA ASP A 71 -22.68 -0.52 17.87
C ASP A 71 -21.59 -0.39 16.79
N ALA A 72 -21.95 -0.17 15.52
CA ALA A 72 -20.99 0.18 14.47
C ALA A 72 -20.29 1.51 14.79
N ALA A 73 -21.00 2.53 15.30
CA ALA A 73 -20.39 3.77 15.77
C ALA A 73 -19.49 3.58 17.01
N GLN A 74 -19.73 2.56 17.83
CA GLN A 74 -18.84 2.18 18.94
C GLN A 74 -17.63 1.35 18.47
N CYS A 75 -17.78 0.62 17.36
CA CYS A 75 -16.70 -0.08 16.67
C CYS A 75 -15.85 0.84 15.79
N GLU A 76 -16.37 2.02 15.43
CA GLU A 76 -15.58 3.18 15.01
C GLU A 76 -14.78 3.74 16.20
N GLU A 77 -14.01 2.90 16.90
CA GLU A 77 -12.99 3.39 17.83
C GLU A 77 -12.14 4.44 17.08
N ASP A 78 -11.83 5.55 17.75
CA ASP A 78 -10.89 6.61 17.29
C ASP A 78 -9.45 6.07 17.20
N LEU A 79 -9.27 4.88 16.62
CA LEU A 79 -8.01 4.27 16.29
C LEU A 79 -7.38 5.11 15.20
N THR A 80 -6.40 5.91 15.60
CA THR A 80 -5.55 6.60 14.65
C THR A 80 -4.61 5.56 14.05
N PRO A 81 -4.65 5.31 12.72
CA PRO A 81 -3.72 4.37 12.09
C PRO A 81 -2.30 4.83 12.35
N THR A 82 -1.43 3.92 12.77
CA THR A 82 -0.02 4.22 13.04
C THR A 82 0.90 3.38 12.18
N SER A 83 2.12 3.87 11.97
CA SER A 83 3.20 3.11 11.36
C SER A 83 4.46 3.27 12.18
N ILE A 84 5.21 2.19 12.31
CA ILE A 84 6.37 2.11 13.20
C ILE A 84 7.60 1.80 12.36
N LEU A 85 8.66 2.55 12.60
CA LEU A 85 9.97 2.29 12.03
C LEU A 85 10.97 2.04 13.17
N PRO A 86 11.37 0.77 13.42
CA PRO A 86 12.42 0.45 14.38
C PRO A 86 13.75 1.05 13.94
N LEU A 87 14.47 1.74 14.83
CA LEU A 87 15.83 2.22 14.59
C LEU A 87 16.78 1.56 15.59
N ASN A 88 17.71 0.74 15.10
CA ASN A 88 18.78 0.19 15.93
C ASN A 88 20.03 1.07 15.78
N GLU A 89 20.49 1.69 16.87
CA GLU A 89 21.68 2.57 16.87
C GLU A 89 22.96 1.87 16.40
N SER A 90 23.00 0.53 16.38
CA SER A 90 24.19 -0.27 16.07
C SER A 90 24.31 -0.76 14.63
N SER A 91 23.40 -0.41 13.71
CA SER A 91 23.51 -0.87 12.33
C SER A 91 22.95 0.14 11.33
N SER A 92 23.75 0.44 10.31
CA SER A 92 23.27 1.00 9.04
C SER A 92 22.21 0.11 8.35
N GLN A 93 21.90 -1.06 8.92
CA GLN A 93 20.89 -2.04 8.48
C GLN A 93 19.45 -1.68 8.88
N SER A 94 19.20 -0.74 9.82
CA SER A 94 17.81 -0.47 10.25
C SER A 94 16.98 0.33 9.23
N LEU A 95 17.64 1.04 8.30
CA LEU A 95 16.97 1.71 7.17
C LEU A 95 16.73 0.76 5.98
N GLU A 96 17.38 -0.41 5.96
CA GLU A 96 17.28 -1.41 4.89
C GLU A 96 15.98 -2.23 4.96
N GLN A 97 15.20 -2.06 6.03
CA GLN A 97 13.93 -2.78 6.28
C GLN A 97 12.73 -1.82 6.37
N ILE A 98 12.84 -0.61 5.85
CA ILE A 98 11.74 0.36 5.95
C ILE A 98 10.56 -0.13 5.13
N ASN A 99 9.44 -0.37 5.81
CA ASN A 99 8.17 -0.62 5.16
C ASN A 99 7.77 0.64 4.36
N ALA A 100 7.57 0.51 3.04
CA ALA A 100 7.10 1.63 2.21
C ALA A 100 5.76 2.20 2.70
N SER A 101 5.01 1.42 3.50
CA SER A 101 3.83 1.91 4.21
C SER A 101 4.15 3.03 5.20
N PHE A 102 5.37 3.10 5.77
CA PHE A 102 5.67 4.12 6.76
C PHE A 102 5.46 5.53 6.20
N MET A 103 5.88 5.81 4.96
CA MET A 103 5.72 7.13 4.32
C MET A 103 4.55 7.21 3.35
N TYR A 104 3.72 6.17 3.21
CA TYR A 104 2.67 6.21 2.18
C TYR A 104 1.72 7.40 2.42
N SER A 105 1.31 7.61 3.67
CA SER A 105 0.42 8.70 4.06
C SER A 105 1.06 10.07 3.83
N GLN A 106 2.38 10.20 4.01
CA GLN A 106 3.12 11.41 3.64
C GLN A 106 3.02 11.71 2.14
N LEU A 107 3.31 10.72 1.31
CA LEU A 107 3.27 10.91 -0.14
C LEU A 107 1.87 11.23 -0.62
N ILE A 108 0.87 10.55 -0.06
CA ILE A 108 -0.52 10.80 -0.41
C ILE A 108 -0.91 12.21 -0.03
N ASN A 109 -0.55 12.63 1.19
CA ASN A 109 -0.73 14.02 1.61
C ASN A 109 -0.05 14.99 0.60
N GLU A 110 1.23 14.78 0.27
CA GLU A 110 1.95 15.61 -0.70
C GLU A 110 1.28 15.65 -2.09
N ILE A 111 0.77 14.51 -2.56
CA ILE A 111 0.11 14.38 -3.86
C ILE A 111 -1.24 15.09 -3.84
N LEU A 112 -2.07 14.84 -2.84
CA LEU A 112 -3.40 15.45 -2.69
C LEU A 112 -3.29 16.98 -2.55
N LEU A 113 -2.30 17.48 -1.80
CA LEU A 113 -2.06 18.93 -1.67
C LEU A 113 -1.71 19.60 -3.00
N GLN A 114 -1.11 18.87 -3.94
CA GLN A 114 -0.77 19.37 -5.28
C GLN A 114 -1.93 19.26 -6.29
N MET A 115 -2.98 18.51 -5.97
CA MET A 115 -4.16 18.43 -6.82
C MET A 115 -4.91 19.76 -6.86
N ASN A 116 -5.52 20.04 -8.02
CA ASN A 116 -6.45 21.15 -8.19
C ASN A 116 -7.86 20.61 -7.96
N TYR A 117 -8.55 21.21 -7.00
CA TYR A 117 -9.93 20.91 -6.70
C TYR A 117 -10.79 22.12 -7.05
N ASN A 118 -11.94 21.86 -7.66
CA ASN A 118 -12.90 22.86 -8.06
C ASN A 118 -14.09 22.83 -7.07
N THR A 119 -15.08 23.70 -7.29
CA THR A 119 -16.30 23.72 -6.48
C THR A 119 -17.23 22.52 -6.75
N ARG A 120 -17.04 21.81 -7.86
CA ARG A 120 -17.89 20.66 -8.25
C ARG A 120 -17.67 19.44 -7.36
N GLU A 121 -16.49 19.33 -6.77
CA GLU A 121 -16.08 18.21 -5.92
C GLU A 121 -16.89 18.18 -4.61
N ILE A 122 -17.32 19.35 -4.13
CA ILE A 122 -18.27 19.45 -3.00
C ILE A 122 -19.62 18.83 -3.38
N ASP A 123 -20.14 19.12 -4.58
CA ASP A 123 -21.41 18.55 -5.05
C ASP A 123 -21.29 17.02 -5.25
N VAL A 124 -20.18 16.54 -5.81
CA VAL A 124 -19.91 15.08 -5.96
C VAL A 124 -19.93 14.38 -4.60
N LEU A 125 -19.24 14.96 -3.61
CA LEU A 125 -19.23 14.45 -2.24
C LEU A 125 -20.64 14.43 -1.65
N VAL A 126 -21.38 15.53 -1.80
CA VAL A 126 -22.74 15.66 -1.25
C VAL A 126 -23.69 14.65 -1.86
N ASP A 127 -23.66 14.44 -3.18
CA ASP A 127 -24.52 13.48 -3.85
C ASP A 127 -24.18 12.04 -3.47
N PHE A 128 -22.90 11.71 -3.33
CA PHE A 128 -22.46 10.44 -2.77
C PHE A 128 -22.98 10.23 -1.34
N CYS A 129 -22.83 11.21 -0.47
CA CYS A 129 -23.32 11.12 0.91
C CYS A 129 -24.85 11.00 0.96
N ARG A 130 -25.60 11.70 0.10
CA ARG A 130 -27.06 11.54 0.02
C ARG A 130 -27.49 10.13 -0.35
N GLN A 131 -26.73 9.43 -1.19
CA GLN A 131 -27.00 8.04 -1.52
C GLN A 131 -26.75 7.13 -0.32
N ILE A 132 -25.64 7.32 0.40
CA ILE A 132 -25.30 6.53 1.61
C ILE A 132 -26.33 6.76 2.72
N TYR A 133 -26.71 8.00 2.96
CA TYR A 133 -27.57 8.41 4.08
C TYR A 133 -29.04 8.60 3.65
N LYS A 134 -29.47 7.96 2.57
CA LYS A 134 -30.81 8.14 1.98
C LYS A 134 -31.95 7.94 2.99
N GLU A 135 -31.76 7.07 3.96
CA GLU A 135 -32.76 6.74 5.00
C GLU A 135 -32.50 7.45 6.34
N ASN A 136 -31.48 8.33 6.43
CA ASN A 136 -31.13 9.05 7.65
C ASN A 136 -31.39 10.55 7.49
N GLU A 137 -32.59 10.99 7.86
CA GLU A 137 -33.04 12.39 7.70
C GLU A 137 -32.15 13.40 8.44
N ALA A 138 -31.64 13.04 9.63
CA ALA A 138 -30.74 13.90 10.39
C ALA A 138 -29.41 14.14 9.65
N GLN A 139 -28.83 13.09 9.07
CA GLN A 139 -27.61 13.22 8.26
C GLN A 139 -27.87 13.96 6.96
N LEU A 140 -29.02 13.74 6.30
CA LEU A 140 -29.39 14.48 5.08
C LEU A 140 -29.49 15.99 5.33
N ASN A 141 -30.03 16.40 6.48
CA ASN A 141 -30.06 17.81 6.87
C ASN A 141 -28.65 18.39 7.04
N ILE A 142 -27.76 17.66 7.72
CA ILE A 142 -26.35 18.07 7.89
C ILE A 142 -25.62 18.13 6.55
N ILE A 143 -25.88 17.19 5.63
CA ILE A 143 -25.29 17.18 4.27
C ILE A 143 -25.75 18.42 3.48
N ASN A 144 -27.02 18.80 3.58
CA ASN A 144 -27.53 20.01 2.95
C ASN A 144 -26.90 21.28 3.53
N GLU A 145 -26.75 21.35 4.86
CA GLU A 145 -26.03 22.44 5.52
C GLU A 145 -24.57 22.51 5.06
N PHE A 146 -23.88 21.37 5.00
CA PHE A 146 -22.51 21.28 4.51
C PHE A 146 -22.40 21.90 3.12
N ARG A 147 -23.27 21.51 2.18
CA ARG A 147 -23.28 22.06 0.83
C ARG A 147 -23.44 23.59 0.79
N ILE A 148 -24.33 24.15 1.61
CA ILE A 148 -24.68 25.58 1.58
C ILE A 148 -23.68 26.43 2.38
N HIS A 149 -23.11 25.88 3.45
CA HIS A 149 -22.33 26.61 4.44
C HIS A 149 -20.85 26.21 4.49
N TYR A 150 -20.38 25.31 3.61
CA TYR A 150 -18.97 24.90 3.57
C TYR A 150 -18.01 26.08 3.55
N GLN A 151 -18.28 27.07 2.69
CA GLN A 151 -17.44 28.27 2.53
C GLN A 151 -17.61 29.32 3.64
N LYS A 152 -18.65 29.22 4.46
CA LYS A 152 -18.93 30.19 5.54
C LYS A 152 -18.16 29.84 6.81
N GLU A 153 -18.06 28.55 7.09
CA GLU A 153 -17.33 28.01 8.23
C GLU A 153 -15.93 27.53 7.82
N THR A 154 -15.07 27.26 8.80
CA THR A 154 -13.72 26.76 8.50
C THR A 154 -13.69 25.23 8.30
N SER A 155 -12.69 24.71 7.60
CA SER A 155 -12.57 23.27 7.34
C SER A 155 -12.38 22.46 8.63
N ILE A 156 -11.61 22.98 9.59
CA ILE A 156 -11.45 22.43 10.95
C ILE A 156 -12.79 22.43 11.70
N TRP A 157 -13.63 23.44 11.52
CA TRP A 157 -14.96 23.48 12.14
C TRP A 157 -15.80 22.30 11.66
N TRP A 158 -15.84 22.06 10.35
CA TRP A 158 -16.52 20.89 9.79
C TRP A 158 -15.88 19.57 10.21
N TYR A 159 -14.55 19.52 10.36
CA TYR A 159 -13.84 18.34 10.83
C TYR A 159 -14.14 18.00 12.29
N THR A 160 -14.37 19.00 13.13
CA THR A 160 -14.65 18.83 14.58
C THR A 160 -16.14 18.72 14.90
N ARG A 161 -17.01 19.08 13.96
CA ARG A 161 -18.46 18.91 14.09
C ARG A 161 -18.85 17.44 14.05
N GLU A 162 -19.81 17.05 14.89
CA GLU A 162 -20.44 15.75 14.81
C GLU A 162 -21.25 15.61 13.50
N CYS A 163 -20.57 15.15 12.45
CA CYS A 163 -21.11 14.99 11.11
C CYS A 163 -20.39 13.86 10.36
N PHE A 164 -20.87 13.54 9.16
CA PHE A 164 -20.28 12.52 8.30
C PHE A 164 -18.80 12.77 7.94
N ALA A 165 -18.36 14.04 7.87
CA ALA A 165 -17.05 14.40 7.32
C ALA A 165 -15.89 13.81 8.13
N TYR A 166 -15.89 13.96 9.46
CA TYR A 166 -14.87 13.38 10.35
C TYR A 166 -14.79 11.87 10.20
N ARG A 167 -15.94 11.19 10.31
CA ARG A 167 -16.00 9.72 10.33
C ARG A 167 -15.57 9.14 8.99
N MET A 168 -16.10 9.70 7.90
CA MET A 168 -15.82 9.23 6.55
C MET A 168 -14.35 9.45 6.16
N LEU A 169 -13.77 10.59 6.53
CA LEU A 169 -12.36 10.87 6.27
C LEU A 169 -11.45 9.95 7.09
N ASN A 170 -11.61 9.89 8.41
CA ASN A 170 -10.73 9.07 9.24
C ASN A 170 -10.87 7.58 8.95
N ARG A 171 -12.07 7.10 8.62
CA ARG A 171 -12.28 5.72 8.18
C ARG A 171 -11.55 5.45 6.87
N SER A 172 -11.72 6.30 5.85
CA SER A 172 -11.09 6.08 4.55
C SER A 172 -9.58 6.10 4.62
N LEU A 173 -8.99 6.95 5.47
CA LEU A 173 -7.56 6.96 5.73
C LEU A 173 -7.07 5.68 6.42
N ARG A 174 -7.84 5.17 7.40
CA ARG A 174 -7.54 3.92 8.10
C ARG A 174 -7.65 2.69 7.20
N THR A 175 -8.68 2.61 6.36
CA THR A 175 -8.91 1.48 5.45
C THR A 175 -8.20 1.63 4.11
N PHE A 176 -7.53 2.76 3.91
CA PHE A 176 -6.92 3.16 2.65
C PHE A 176 -7.90 3.13 1.46
N ASP A 177 -9.12 3.66 1.67
CA ASP A 177 -10.15 3.79 0.64
C ASP A 177 -9.85 5.00 -0.25
N ILE A 178 -9.11 4.74 -1.34
CA ILE A 178 -8.61 5.78 -2.23
C ILE A 178 -9.72 6.57 -2.93
N ASN A 179 -10.90 5.98 -3.10
CA ASN A 179 -12.03 6.62 -3.76
C ASN A 179 -12.58 7.73 -2.88
N ILE A 180 -12.81 7.40 -1.61
CA ILE A 180 -13.23 8.37 -0.60
C ILE A 180 -12.12 9.40 -0.36
N ILE A 181 -10.86 8.97 -0.26
CA ILE A 181 -9.72 9.89 -0.06
C ILE A 181 -9.61 10.90 -1.20
N SER A 182 -9.76 10.44 -2.45
CA SER A 182 -9.68 11.31 -3.64
C SER A 182 -10.85 12.28 -3.69
N MET A 183 -12.08 11.81 -3.42
CA MET A 183 -13.28 12.64 -3.37
C MET A 183 -13.25 13.67 -2.24
N MET A 184 -12.70 13.31 -1.08
CA MET A 184 -12.50 14.21 0.07
C MET A 184 -11.18 14.97 0.00
N GLY A 185 -10.43 14.88 -1.10
CA GLY A 185 -9.10 15.48 -1.23
C GLY A 185 -9.12 17.00 -1.07
N PHE A 186 -10.17 17.68 -1.54
CA PHE A 186 -10.37 19.11 -1.33
C PHE A 186 -10.48 19.45 0.17
N PHE A 187 -11.27 18.67 0.90
CA PHE A 187 -11.49 18.87 2.33
C PHE A 187 -10.22 18.60 3.13
N LEU A 188 -9.49 17.54 2.79
CA LEU A 188 -8.18 17.23 3.36
C LEU A 188 -7.20 18.40 3.13
N LYS A 189 -7.11 18.91 1.90
CA LYS A 189 -6.26 20.06 1.55
C LYS A 189 -6.64 21.31 2.33
N ASP A 190 -7.93 21.60 2.47
CA ASP A 190 -8.41 22.76 3.22
C ASP A 190 -8.09 22.64 4.72
N ILE A 191 -8.18 21.45 5.32
CA ILE A 191 -7.77 21.22 6.71
C ILE A 191 -6.27 21.47 6.86
N HIS A 192 -5.43 20.91 5.99
CA HIS A 192 -3.98 21.12 6.04
C HIS A 192 -3.58 22.58 5.89
N ASN A 193 -4.20 23.30 4.95
CA ASN A 193 -3.96 24.73 4.75
C ASN A 193 -4.35 25.52 6.00
N GLN A 194 -5.52 25.24 6.59
CA GLN A 194 -5.93 25.91 7.82
C GLN A 194 -4.99 25.59 8.99
N ILE A 195 -4.53 24.33 9.13
CA ILE A 195 -3.55 23.96 10.15
C ILE A 195 -2.27 24.77 9.96
N LYS A 196 -1.76 24.87 8.74
CA LYS A 196 -0.55 25.62 8.41
C LYS A 196 -0.72 27.12 8.68
N ASP A 197 -1.86 27.69 8.33
CA ASP A 197 -2.17 29.10 8.56
C ASP A 197 -2.22 29.42 10.05
N ILE A 198 -2.87 28.57 10.86
CA ILE A 198 -2.90 28.71 12.31
C ILE A 198 -1.49 28.53 12.89
N ASN A 199 -0.75 27.50 12.46
CA ASN A 199 0.61 27.23 12.91
C ASN A 199 1.55 28.41 12.65
N SER A 200 1.47 29.03 11.48
CA SER A 200 2.27 30.22 11.14
C SER A 200 1.99 31.43 12.05
N LYS A 201 0.77 31.50 12.62
CA LYS A 201 0.33 32.56 13.54
C LYS A 201 0.64 32.24 15.02
N ILE A 202 1.05 31.00 15.36
CA ILE A 202 1.45 30.56 16.71
C ILE A 202 2.86 31.07 17.09
N SER A 203 3.32 32.18 16.50
CA SER A 203 4.57 32.91 16.79
C SER A 203 4.74 33.42 18.24
N LYS A 204 3.88 32.97 19.18
CA LYS A 204 3.85 33.33 20.60
C LYS A 204 4.16 32.20 21.58
N ARG A 205 4.23 30.92 21.18
CA ARG A 205 4.64 29.84 22.11
C ARG A 205 6.16 29.76 22.19
N THR A 206 6.72 30.28 23.28
CA THR A 206 8.17 30.26 23.55
C THR A 206 8.55 29.02 24.36
N GLY A 207 8.60 27.86 23.71
CA GLY A 207 9.17 26.64 24.29
C GLY A 207 8.36 25.37 24.04
N PRO A 208 8.98 24.19 24.27
CA PRO A 208 8.31 22.92 24.14
C PRO A 208 7.11 22.80 25.10
N PHE A 209 6.09 22.05 24.69
CA PHE A 209 4.91 21.76 25.51
C PHE A 209 4.52 20.29 25.37
N VAL A 210 3.62 19.82 26.24
CA VAL A 210 3.18 18.42 26.25
C VAL A 210 1.71 18.32 25.92
N VAL A 211 1.36 17.36 25.06
CA VAL A 211 -0.03 16.99 24.75
C VAL A 211 -0.24 15.50 24.96
N TYR A 212 -1.49 15.11 25.09
CA TYR A 212 -1.90 13.76 25.45
C TYR A 212 -2.94 13.21 24.47
N ARG A 213 -2.84 11.91 24.19
CA ARG A 213 -3.83 11.14 23.41
C ARG A 213 -4.02 9.78 24.07
N GLY A 214 -5.26 9.42 24.41
CA GLY A 214 -5.58 8.08 24.90
C GLY A 214 -6.35 7.28 23.86
N GLN A 215 -6.05 6.00 23.71
CA GLN A 215 -6.78 5.09 22.82
C GLN A 215 -6.50 3.62 23.16
N GLY A 216 -7.30 2.72 22.61
CA GLY A 216 -6.94 1.31 22.48
C GLY A 216 -5.97 1.09 21.31
N MET A 217 -5.29 -0.04 21.33
CA MET A 217 -4.41 -0.49 20.25
C MET A 217 -4.35 -2.02 20.25
N LEU A 218 -4.13 -2.66 19.09
CA LEU A 218 -3.93 -4.10 19.05
C LEU A 218 -2.66 -4.51 19.79
N ASN A 219 -2.66 -5.64 20.48
CA ASN A 219 -1.48 -6.11 21.22
C ASN A 219 -0.24 -6.29 20.32
N GLU A 220 -0.43 -6.73 19.08
CA GLU A 220 0.67 -6.89 18.10
C GLU A 220 1.31 -5.54 17.74
N GLU A 221 0.49 -4.51 17.48
CA GLU A 221 0.95 -3.15 17.22
C GLU A 221 1.66 -2.57 18.45
N PHE A 222 1.07 -2.75 19.63
CA PHE A 222 1.64 -2.29 20.89
C PHE A 222 3.00 -2.93 21.18
N GLU A 223 3.14 -4.24 21.02
CA GLU A 223 4.42 -4.93 21.20
C GLU A 223 5.45 -4.49 20.16
N THR A 224 5.02 -4.14 18.95
CA THR A 224 5.91 -3.52 17.94
C THR A 224 6.42 -2.16 18.42
N ILE A 225 5.58 -1.30 19.01
CA ILE A 225 6.01 -0.02 19.59
C ILE A 225 6.99 -0.27 20.75
N ARG A 226 6.64 -1.21 21.64
CA ARG A 226 7.44 -1.55 22.82
C ARG A 226 8.84 -2.03 22.46
N ASN A 227 8.97 -2.78 21.36
CA ASN A 227 10.24 -3.27 20.85
C ASN A 227 11.00 -2.26 19.97
N SER A 228 10.42 -1.07 19.72
CA SER A 228 10.97 -0.03 18.83
C SER A 228 11.35 1.25 19.56
N ILE A 229 11.73 1.16 20.84
CA ILE A 229 12.26 2.31 21.60
C ILE A 229 13.47 2.91 20.87
N GLY A 230 13.48 4.23 20.69
CA GLY A 230 14.45 4.95 19.86
C GLY A 230 14.06 5.06 18.38
N GLY A 231 13.10 4.26 17.92
CA GLY A 231 12.51 4.29 16.58
C GLY A 231 11.52 5.44 16.35
N LEU A 232 10.90 5.45 15.18
CA LEU A 232 9.91 6.45 14.76
C LEU A 232 8.50 5.85 14.75
N LEU A 233 7.51 6.66 15.13
CA LEU A 233 6.09 6.38 15.07
C LEU A 233 5.41 7.48 14.27
N ALA A 234 4.73 7.12 13.19
CA ALA A 234 3.92 8.02 12.39
C ALA A 234 2.44 7.82 12.70
N PHE A 235 1.69 8.91 12.87
CA PHE A 235 0.23 8.91 12.88
C PHE A 235 -0.27 9.23 11.46
N ASN A 236 -0.94 8.27 10.83
CA ASN A 236 -1.30 8.31 9.41
C ASN A 236 -2.63 9.03 9.12
N SER A 237 -3.23 9.65 10.13
CA SER A 237 -4.40 10.52 10.03
C SER A 237 -4.13 11.82 10.78
N PHE A 238 -5.05 12.78 10.70
CA PHE A 238 -5.02 13.93 11.60
C PHE A 238 -5.09 13.44 13.05
N LEU A 239 -4.22 13.99 13.90
CA LEU A 239 -4.10 13.56 15.29
C LEU A 239 -4.65 14.67 16.19
N SER A 240 -5.82 14.42 16.78
CA SER A 240 -6.39 15.28 17.83
C SER A 240 -5.77 14.91 19.18
N THR A 241 -5.35 15.93 19.93
CA THR A 241 -4.70 15.79 21.24
C THR A 241 -5.20 16.85 22.21
N SER A 242 -5.00 16.61 23.50
CA SER A 242 -5.37 17.53 24.57
C SER A 242 -4.16 17.97 25.38
N GLU A 243 -4.13 19.20 25.85
CA GLU A 243 -3.19 19.60 26.90
C GLU A 243 -3.59 19.04 28.28
N ASP A 244 -4.84 18.60 28.45
CA ASP A 244 -5.32 17.99 29.70
C ASP A 244 -5.22 16.46 29.64
N MET A 245 -4.27 15.91 30.40
CA MET A 245 -4.08 14.47 30.55
C MET A 245 -5.36 13.74 30.98
N ASN A 246 -6.22 14.36 31.79
CA ASN A 246 -7.44 13.71 32.28
C ASN A 246 -8.45 13.48 31.15
N VAL A 247 -8.50 14.37 30.16
CA VAL A 247 -9.35 14.18 28.98
C VAL A 247 -8.87 12.97 28.19
N ALA A 248 -7.58 12.93 27.85
CA ALA A 248 -6.97 11.80 27.15
C ALA A 248 -7.12 10.48 27.91
N MET A 249 -6.98 10.49 29.24
CA MET A 249 -7.12 9.31 30.08
C MET A 249 -8.52 8.67 29.98
N LYS A 250 -9.58 9.46 29.81
CA LYS A 250 -10.94 8.92 29.60
C LYS A 250 -11.02 8.04 28.36
N PHE A 251 -10.31 8.41 27.29
CA PHE A 251 -10.26 7.62 26.06
C PHE A 251 -9.43 6.35 26.23
N ALA A 252 -8.28 6.41 26.91
CA ALA A 252 -7.48 5.22 27.22
C ALA A 252 -8.25 4.19 28.06
N LYS A 253 -9.05 4.67 29.03
CA LYS A 253 -9.88 3.85 29.92
C LYS A 253 -11.04 3.16 29.21
N LYS A 254 -11.61 3.74 28.14
CA LYS A 254 -12.69 3.09 27.34
C LYS A 254 -12.26 1.76 26.72
N SER A 255 -10.96 1.59 26.48
CA SER A 255 -10.38 0.39 25.86
C SER A 255 -9.82 -0.61 26.88
N ALA A 256 -9.82 -0.27 28.17
CA ALA A 256 -9.20 -1.07 29.21
C ALA A 256 -9.97 -2.38 29.43
N GLY A 257 -9.24 -3.50 29.51
CA GLY A 257 -9.80 -4.83 29.74
C GLY A 257 -10.45 -5.50 28.50
N ARG A 258 -10.34 -4.91 27.31
CA ARG A 258 -10.76 -5.58 26.06
C ARG A 258 -9.74 -6.65 25.67
N GLU A 259 -10.19 -7.87 25.45
CA GLU A 259 -9.33 -8.99 25.07
C GLU A 259 -8.60 -8.70 23.74
N GLY A 260 -7.28 -8.88 23.70
CA GLY A 260 -6.45 -8.64 22.51
C GLY A 260 -6.05 -7.19 22.25
N LYS A 261 -6.41 -6.24 23.13
CA LYS A 261 -6.04 -4.82 23.02
C LYS A 261 -5.28 -4.30 24.23
N ALA A 262 -4.30 -3.45 23.98
CA ALA A 262 -3.62 -2.66 24.99
C ALA A 262 -4.28 -1.28 25.10
N SER A 263 -4.50 -0.80 26.32
CA SER A 263 -4.88 0.59 26.57
C SER A 263 -3.64 1.46 26.63
N VAL A 264 -3.58 2.50 25.80
CA VAL A 264 -2.40 3.35 25.65
C VAL A 264 -2.74 4.81 25.95
N LEU A 265 -1.84 5.47 26.68
CA LEU A 265 -1.80 6.92 26.83
C LEU A 265 -0.49 7.43 26.23
N PHE A 266 -0.59 8.12 25.09
CA PHE A 266 0.53 8.86 24.51
C PHE A 266 0.72 10.17 25.27
N GLU A 267 1.96 10.42 25.68
CA GLU A 267 2.45 11.71 26.19
C GLU A 267 3.46 12.24 25.19
N ILE A 268 3.15 13.36 24.53
CA ILE A 268 3.87 13.84 23.37
C ILE A 268 4.52 15.18 23.71
N GLU A 269 5.85 15.23 23.74
CA GLU A 269 6.63 16.47 23.86
C GLU A 269 6.77 17.11 22.47
N VAL A 270 6.18 18.28 22.31
CA VAL A 270 6.07 19.02 21.05
C VAL A 270 6.98 20.23 21.08
N ASP A 271 7.88 20.31 20.10
CA ASP A 271 8.69 21.51 19.85
C ASP A 271 8.04 22.37 18.75
N PRO A 272 7.50 23.57 19.07
CA PRO A 272 6.84 24.43 18.10
C PRO A 272 7.79 25.03 17.05
N ALA A 273 9.11 24.94 17.23
CA ALA A 273 10.08 25.47 16.28
C ALA A 273 10.31 24.54 15.06
N LEU A 274 9.84 23.29 15.11
CA LEU A 274 10.06 22.29 14.06
C LEU A 274 8.96 22.34 13.00
N THR A 275 9.34 22.33 11.72
CA THR A 275 8.41 22.51 10.61
C THR A 275 7.77 21.21 10.13
N LEU A 276 8.37 20.06 10.43
CA LEU A 276 7.82 18.72 10.10
C LEU A 276 6.56 18.35 10.89
N THR A 277 6.27 19.03 12.00
CA THR A 277 5.13 18.74 12.87
C THR A 277 4.13 19.92 12.92
N PRO A 278 3.49 20.30 11.79
CA PRO A 278 2.53 21.39 11.81
C PRO A 278 1.27 21.00 12.59
N PHE A 279 0.85 21.89 13.48
CA PHE A 279 -0.33 21.74 14.34
C PHE A 279 -1.11 23.04 14.48
N ALA A 280 -2.40 22.92 14.78
CA ALA A 280 -3.28 24.03 15.10
C ALA A 280 -3.83 23.90 16.52
N THR A 281 -3.81 25.01 17.26
CA THR A 281 -4.63 25.18 18.47
C THR A 281 -6.05 25.53 18.02
N LEU A 282 -7.05 24.79 18.50
CA LEU A 282 -8.42 24.91 17.99
C LEU A 282 -9.26 26.04 18.60
N ASP A 283 -8.63 26.97 19.32
CA ASP A 283 -9.28 28.11 19.98
C ASP A 283 -10.13 28.92 18.97
N GLY A 284 -11.46 28.78 19.06
CA GLY A 284 -12.42 29.50 18.22
C GLY A 284 -12.60 28.98 16.79
N ALA A 285 -11.93 27.89 16.40
CA ALA A 285 -12.09 27.24 15.09
C ALA A 285 -12.88 25.92 15.14
N THR A 286 -13.12 25.37 16.33
CA THR A 286 -13.86 24.13 16.55
C THR A 286 -15.38 24.35 16.61
N ALA A 287 -16.15 23.34 16.19
CA ALA A 287 -17.60 23.30 16.39
C ALA A 287 -17.99 22.89 17.82
N CYS A 288 -17.06 22.33 18.59
CA CYS A 288 -17.28 21.88 19.97
C CYS A 288 -17.16 23.04 20.98
N GLN A 289 -17.68 22.85 22.20
CA GLN A 289 -17.62 23.90 23.24
C GLN A 289 -16.15 24.26 23.55
N PRO A 290 -15.81 25.56 23.71
CA PRO A 290 -14.43 26.07 23.86
C PRO A 290 -13.80 25.78 25.24
N LYS A 291 -14.18 24.68 25.90
CA LYS A 291 -13.70 24.33 27.25
C LYS A 291 -12.39 23.56 27.24
N GLU A 292 -12.02 22.95 26.11
CA GLU A 292 -10.83 22.13 25.97
C GLU A 292 -9.77 22.81 25.09
N LYS A 293 -8.52 22.77 25.52
CA LYS A 293 -7.37 23.18 24.71
C LYS A 293 -6.94 22.04 23.80
N GLU A 294 -7.69 21.87 22.73
CA GLU A 294 -7.42 20.85 21.72
C GLU A 294 -6.32 21.31 20.75
N ILE A 295 -5.40 20.40 20.44
CA ILE A 295 -4.34 20.57 19.45
C ILE A 295 -4.50 19.51 18.38
N LEU A 296 -4.67 19.97 17.15
CA LEU A 296 -4.84 19.13 15.96
C LEU A 296 -3.56 19.14 15.13
N PHE A 297 -2.94 17.98 14.96
CA PHE A 297 -1.81 17.80 14.06
C PHE A 297 -2.26 17.39 12.66
N SER A 298 -1.46 17.80 11.68
CA SER A 298 -1.54 17.37 10.29
C SER A 298 -1.46 15.84 10.15
N MET A 299 -2.01 15.31 9.05
CA MET A 299 -1.74 13.92 8.64
C MET A 299 -0.25 13.63 8.51
N HIS A 300 0.12 12.39 8.84
CA HIS A 300 1.49 11.87 8.79
C HIS A 300 2.42 12.66 9.70
N THR A 301 2.02 12.82 10.95
CA THR A 301 2.88 13.44 11.96
C THR A 301 3.77 12.36 12.59
N VAL A 302 5.08 12.57 12.52
CA VAL A 302 6.09 11.60 12.97
C VAL A 302 6.69 12.04 14.31
N PHE A 303 6.76 11.10 15.25
CA PHE A 303 7.40 11.28 16.55
C PHE A 303 8.42 10.17 16.81
N ARG A 304 9.40 10.45 17.68
CA ARG A 304 10.35 9.45 18.17
C ARG A 304 9.80 8.78 19.43
N ILE A 305 9.88 7.45 19.49
CA ILE A 305 9.47 6.67 20.67
C ILE A 305 10.59 6.77 21.71
N TYR A 306 10.32 7.42 22.83
CA TYR A 306 11.32 7.67 23.87
C TYR A 306 11.24 6.66 25.02
N GLU A 307 10.04 6.35 25.48
CA GLU A 307 9.84 5.50 26.66
C GLU A 307 8.47 4.81 26.60
N VAL A 308 8.41 3.55 27.03
CA VAL A 308 7.16 2.79 27.23
C VAL A 308 7.13 2.27 28.66
N LYS A 309 6.11 2.63 29.43
CA LYS A 309 5.94 2.26 30.84
C LYS A 309 4.51 1.84 31.14
N GLU A 310 4.34 0.78 31.92
CA GLU A 310 3.04 0.44 32.49
C GLU A 310 2.72 1.40 33.64
N ASN A 311 1.47 1.86 33.71
CA ASN A 311 0.93 2.63 34.82
C ASN A 311 -0.14 1.80 35.56
N ASN A 312 -0.56 2.29 36.72
CA ASN A 312 -1.71 1.72 37.44
C ASN A 312 -2.95 1.66 36.51
N ASP A 313 -3.80 0.65 36.69
CA ASP A 313 -4.99 0.33 35.86
C ASP A 313 -4.73 -0.39 34.52
N HIS A 314 -3.58 -1.05 34.33
CA HIS A 314 -3.22 -1.75 33.06
C HIS A 314 -3.21 -0.83 31.83
N ILE A 315 -2.87 0.44 32.03
CA ILE A 315 -2.73 1.44 30.97
C ILE A 315 -1.24 1.69 30.73
N TRP A 316 -0.81 1.57 29.48
CA TRP A 316 0.57 1.80 29.06
C TRP A 316 0.77 3.25 28.66
N LYS A 317 1.70 3.93 29.33
CA LYS A 317 2.14 5.28 28.98
C LYS A 317 3.29 5.20 27.98
N ILE A 318 3.10 5.83 26.83
CA ILE A 318 4.09 5.88 25.75
C ILE A 318 4.53 7.33 25.56
N LYS A 319 5.79 7.63 25.85
CA LYS A 319 6.36 8.96 25.66
C LYS A 319 6.92 9.11 24.26
N LEU A 320 6.50 10.19 23.61
CA LEU A 320 6.87 10.56 22.25
C LEU A 320 7.51 11.95 22.24
N LYS A 321 8.41 12.20 21.30
CA LYS A 321 9.06 13.50 21.12
C LYS A 321 9.06 13.93 19.66
N SER A 322 8.84 15.22 19.39
CA SER A 322 8.95 15.78 18.03
C SER A 322 10.31 15.45 17.39
N VAL A 323 10.28 15.18 16.09
CA VAL A 323 11.46 14.85 15.30
C VAL A 323 11.96 16.07 14.54
N SER A 324 13.28 16.28 14.55
CA SER A 324 13.90 17.40 13.85
C SER A 324 13.76 17.29 12.33
N ASP A 325 13.58 18.44 11.67
CA ASP A 325 13.61 18.58 10.20
C ASP A 325 14.91 18.06 9.56
N LYS A 326 15.98 17.91 10.35
CA LYS A 326 17.29 17.40 9.92
C LYS A 326 17.49 15.92 10.19
N ASP A 327 16.45 15.20 10.63
CA ASP A 327 16.55 13.77 10.89
C ASP A 327 16.84 13.00 9.59
N LEU A 328 18.07 12.50 9.51
CA LEU A 328 18.63 11.86 8.33
C LEU A 328 17.83 10.62 7.89
N ALA A 329 17.16 9.92 8.82
CA ALA A 329 16.35 8.75 8.51
C ALA A 329 15.11 9.15 7.71
N ILE A 330 14.38 10.18 8.18
CA ILE A 330 13.19 10.69 7.50
C ILE A 330 13.56 11.31 6.15
N THR A 331 14.63 12.12 6.09
CA THR A 331 15.05 12.77 4.84
C THR A 331 15.41 11.75 3.76
N ARG A 332 16.25 10.76 4.08
CA ARG A 332 16.66 9.71 3.13
C ARG A 332 15.48 8.91 2.62
N LEU A 333 14.58 8.52 3.53
CA LEU A 333 13.39 7.75 3.20
C LEU A 333 12.44 8.55 2.30
N THR A 334 12.23 9.83 2.63
CA THR A 334 11.40 10.74 1.83
C THR A 334 11.98 10.91 0.42
N GLU A 335 13.30 11.11 0.29
CA GLU A 335 13.98 11.28 -1.00
C GLU A 335 13.93 10.00 -1.84
N GLN A 336 14.20 8.84 -1.24
CA GLN A 336 14.13 7.55 -1.92
C GLN A 336 12.74 7.32 -2.48
N ILE A 337 11.71 7.45 -1.65
CA ILE A 337 10.33 7.18 -2.05
C ILE A 337 9.85 8.20 -3.10
N ARG A 338 10.19 9.49 -2.97
CA ARG A 338 9.91 10.51 -4.01
C ARG A 338 10.59 10.17 -5.34
N SER A 339 11.81 9.66 -5.30
CA SER A 339 12.54 9.28 -6.52
C SER A 339 11.88 8.09 -7.24
N GLU A 340 11.39 7.12 -6.48
CA GLU A 340 10.76 5.91 -7.02
C GLU A 340 9.38 6.18 -7.62
N ILE A 341 8.57 7.06 -7.00
CA ILE A 341 7.28 7.48 -7.58
C ILE A 341 7.50 8.40 -8.79
N GLY A 342 8.57 9.21 -8.76
CA GLY A 342 8.94 10.15 -9.80
C GLY A 342 8.11 11.44 -9.78
N LYS A 343 8.41 12.31 -10.75
CA LYS A 343 7.69 13.57 -11.00
C LYS A 343 6.54 13.33 -11.98
N GLY A 344 5.54 14.21 -11.99
CA GLY A 344 4.43 14.17 -12.93
C GLY A 344 3.13 14.71 -12.33
N ASN A 345 2.03 14.49 -13.07
CA ASN A 345 0.68 14.83 -12.61
C ASN A 345 0.39 14.11 -11.25
N PRO A 346 -0.18 14.80 -10.25
CA PRO A 346 -0.58 14.20 -8.98
C PRO A 346 -1.38 12.89 -9.10
N ILE A 347 -2.34 12.81 -10.02
CA ILE A 347 -3.16 11.60 -10.27
C ILE A 347 -2.26 10.43 -10.72
N ASP A 348 -1.30 10.70 -11.60
CA ASP A 348 -0.33 9.70 -12.05
C ASP A 348 0.55 9.20 -10.91
N ARG A 349 1.03 10.12 -10.07
CA ARG A 349 1.85 9.80 -8.90
C ARG A 349 1.07 8.94 -7.90
N LEU A 350 -0.22 9.20 -7.70
CA LEU A 350 -1.08 8.42 -6.81
C LEU A 350 -1.25 6.99 -7.32
N GLY A 351 -1.50 6.83 -8.63
CA GLY A 351 -1.59 5.51 -9.26
C GLY A 351 -0.29 4.71 -9.19
N ARG A 352 0.86 5.36 -9.46
CA ARG A 352 2.19 4.73 -9.32
C ARG A 352 2.48 4.31 -7.88
N LEU A 353 2.06 5.10 -6.90
CA LEU A 353 2.20 4.76 -5.49
C LEU A 353 1.43 3.49 -5.14
N MET A 354 0.17 3.36 -5.59
CA MET A 354 -0.61 2.15 -5.34
C MET A 354 0.04 0.91 -5.97
N ILE A 355 0.52 1.03 -7.21
CA ILE A 355 1.25 -0.06 -7.88
C ILE A 355 2.54 -0.42 -7.12
N LYS A 356 3.25 0.58 -6.60
CA LYS A 356 4.47 0.36 -5.82
C LYS A 356 4.20 -0.35 -4.49
N LEU A 357 3.03 -0.11 -3.90
CA LEU A 357 2.56 -0.78 -2.69
C LEU A 357 1.95 -2.16 -2.95
N ASP A 358 1.96 -2.64 -4.21
CA ASP A 358 1.35 -3.90 -4.64
C ASP A 358 -0.18 -3.93 -4.46
N GLU A 359 -0.82 -2.76 -4.36
CA GLU A 359 -2.25 -2.58 -4.14
C GLU A 359 -3.00 -2.49 -5.49
N PHE A 360 -2.90 -3.53 -6.31
CA PHE A 360 -3.41 -3.53 -7.69
C PHE A 360 -4.93 -3.38 -7.76
N GLU A 361 -5.68 -3.95 -6.83
CA GLU A 361 -7.14 -3.83 -6.77
C GLU A 361 -7.56 -2.37 -6.50
N LYS A 362 -6.86 -1.70 -5.58
CA LYS A 362 -7.11 -0.27 -5.29
C LYS A 362 -6.73 0.61 -6.47
N ALA A 363 -5.59 0.32 -7.11
CA ALA A 363 -5.18 1.01 -8.33
C ALA A 363 -6.22 0.84 -9.44
N GLU A 364 -6.73 -0.38 -9.65
CA GLU A 364 -7.79 -0.68 -10.61
C GLU A 364 -9.05 0.13 -10.36
N ALA A 365 -9.58 0.10 -9.12
CA ALA A 365 -10.79 0.85 -8.78
C ALA A 365 -10.62 2.35 -9.03
N PHE A 366 -9.45 2.91 -8.67
CA PHE A 366 -9.12 4.31 -8.89
C PHE A 366 -9.11 4.67 -10.38
N TYR A 367 -8.37 3.93 -11.22
CA TYR A 367 -8.30 4.23 -12.65
C TYR A 367 -9.60 3.95 -13.40
N GLN A 368 -10.42 3.01 -12.91
CA GLN A 368 -11.76 2.79 -13.45
C GLN A 368 -12.65 4.02 -13.22
N ILE A 369 -12.72 4.53 -12.00
CA ILE A 369 -13.53 5.72 -11.68
C ILE A 369 -13.03 6.95 -12.45
N LEU A 370 -11.71 7.13 -12.55
CA LEU A 370 -11.13 8.20 -13.37
C LEU A 370 -11.56 8.09 -14.83
N ALA A 371 -11.59 6.88 -15.38
CA ALA A 371 -12.00 6.67 -16.76
C ALA A 371 -13.51 6.93 -16.97
N GLU A 372 -14.34 6.60 -15.99
CA GLU A 372 -15.79 6.84 -16.02
C GLU A 372 -16.13 8.33 -15.85
N SER A 373 -15.33 9.07 -15.07
CA SER A 373 -15.54 10.50 -14.80
C SER A 373 -14.87 11.44 -15.82
N THR A 374 -13.91 10.95 -16.60
CA THR A 374 -13.26 11.73 -17.66
C THR A 374 -14.09 11.66 -18.93
N THR A 375 -14.60 12.81 -19.40
CA THR A 375 -15.33 12.86 -20.68
C THR A 375 -14.39 12.52 -21.84
N THR A 376 -14.92 11.91 -22.89
CA THR A 376 -14.17 11.61 -24.13
C THR A 376 -13.69 12.86 -24.88
N ASP A 377 -14.11 14.04 -24.44
CA ASP A 377 -13.75 15.32 -25.05
C ASP A 377 -12.30 15.71 -24.73
N ASP A 378 -11.78 15.34 -23.55
CA ASP A 378 -10.34 15.41 -23.26
C ASP A 378 -9.64 14.10 -23.67
N LYS A 379 -9.49 13.95 -24.99
CA LYS A 379 -8.90 12.77 -25.62
C LYS A 379 -7.50 12.43 -25.10
N LYS A 380 -6.71 13.44 -24.70
CA LYS A 380 -5.34 13.23 -24.17
C LYS A 380 -5.40 12.57 -22.80
N ILE A 381 -6.17 13.14 -21.87
CA ILE A 381 -6.32 12.58 -20.53
C ILE A 381 -6.97 11.19 -20.60
N TYR A 382 -8.00 11.02 -21.43
CA TYR A 382 -8.66 9.73 -21.59
C TYR A 382 -7.70 8.64 -22.09
N ALA A 383 -6.89 8.91 -23.13
CA ALA A 383 -5.90 7.97 -23.63
C ALA A 383 -4.82 7.63 -22.57
N TRP A 384 -4.38 8.64 -21.81
CA TRP A 384 -3.45 8.43 -20.70
C TRP A 384 -4.04 7.51 -19.61
N ILE A 385 -5.31 7.72 -19.22
CA ILE A 385 -6.01 6.86 -18.25
C ILE A 385 -6.11 5.43 -18.78
N ARG A 386 -6.52 5.25 -20.05
CA ARG A 386 -6.61 3.92 -20.68
C ARG A 386 -5.27 3.20 -20.70
N ASN A 387 -4.17 3.90 -21.01
CA ASN A 387 -2.83 3.33 -20.93
C ASN A 387 -2.48 2.87 -19.51
N ARG A 388 -2.74 3.71 -18.48
CA ARG A 388 -2.46 3.34 -17.09
C ARG A 388 -3.30 2.17 -16.62
N PHE A 389 -4.58 2.14 -17.00
CA PHE A 389 -5.45 1.05 -16.67
C PHE A 389 -4.99 -0.27 -17.32
N GLY A 390 -4.56 -0.21 -18.59
CA GLY A 390 -3.95 -1.34 -19.29
C GLY A 390 -2.70 -1.86 -18.59
N TYR A 391 -1.89 -0.98 -18.00
CA TYR A 391 -0.72 -1.39 -17.20
C TYR A 391 -1.08 -2.16 -15.93
N ILE A 392 -2.17 -1.79 -15.26
CA ILE A 392 -2.66 -2.53 -14.09
C ILE A 392 -3.17 -3.92 -14.51
N ARG A 393 -3.96 -3.98 -15.58
CA ARG A 393 -4.43 -5.25 -16.17
C ARG A 393 -3.26 -6.16 -16.54
N TYR A 394 -2.23 -5.61 -17.18
CA TYR A 394 -0.99 -6.31 -17.52
C TYR A 394 -0.30 -6.87 -16.26
N LYS A 395 -0.16 -6.08 -15.20
CA LYS A 395 0.44 -6.53 -13.94
C LYS A 395 -0.35 -7.62 -13.22
N GLN A 396 -1.67 -7.64 -13.40
CA GLN A 396 -2.55 -8.71 -12.90
C GLN A 396 -2.58 -9.95 -13.82
N GLY A 397 -1.81 -9.98 -14.92
CA GLY A 397 -1.80 -11.09 -15.88
C GLY A 397 -2.99 -11.12 -16.84
N ARG A 398 -3.82 -10.08 -16.86
CA ARG A 398 -5.02 -9.96 -17.72
C ARG A 398 -4.65 -9.34 -19.07
N TYR A 399 -3.88 -10.11 -19.84
CA TYR A 399 -3.20 -9.62 -21.05
C TYR A 399 -4.16 -9.20 -22.17
N GLU A 400 -5.29 -9.88 -22.34
CA GLU A 400 -6.29 -9.51 -23.37
C GLU A 400 -6.96 -8.16 -23.05
N GLU A 401 -7.36 -7.95 -21.79
CA GLU A 401 -7.91 -6.67 -21.33
C GLU A 401 -6.87 -5.55 -21.46
N ALA A 402 -5.61 -5.83 -21.08
CA ALA A 402 -4.51 -4.89 -21.25
C ALA A 402 -4.30 -4.50 -22.73
N LEU A 403 -4.37 -5.47 -23.64
CA LEU A 403 -4.23 -5.23 -25.08
C LEU A 403 -5.29 -4.27 -25.60
N SER A 404 -6.56 -4.51 -25.25
CA SER A 404 -7.68 -3.65 -25.65
C SER A 404 -7.47 -2.20 -25.19
N LEU A 405 -7.14 -2.02 -23.91
CA LEU A 405 -6.92 -0.70 -23.31
C LEU A 405 -5.73 0.04 -23.94
N TYR A 406 -4.63 -0.67 -24.22
CA TYR A 406 -3.48 -0.07 -24.92
C TYR A 406 -3.81 0.29 -26.37
N GLN A 407 -4.58 -0.54 -27.08
CA GLN A 407 -5.00 -0.24 -28.44
C GLN A 407 -5.90 1.00 -28.50
N GLU A 408 -6.86 1.14 -27.56
CA GLU A 408 -7.69 2.33 -27.44
C GLU A 408 -6.84 3.59 -27.21
N ALA A 409 -5.93 3.55 -26.23
CA ALA A 409 -5.02 4.66 -25.94
C ALA A 409 -4.16 5.04 -27.15
N MET A 410 -3.56 4.04 -27.80
CA MET A 410 -2.69 4.19 -28.97
C MET A 410 -3.44 4.86 -30.13
N GLN A 411 -4.64 4.37 -30.48
CA GLN A 411 -5.43 4.92 -31.58
C GLN A 411 -5.77 6.40 -31.38
N ILE A 412 -6.03 6.80 -30.14
CA ILE A 412 -6.32 8.21 -29.81
C ILE A 412 -5.04 9.04 -29.92
N GLN A 413 -3.93 8.58 -29.33
CA GLN A 413 -2.65 9.27 -29.33
C GLN A 413 -2.08 9.43 -30.76
N GLU A 414 -2.17 8.40 -31.60
CA GLU A 414 -1.76 8.47 -33.02
C GLU A 414 -2.55 9.52 -33.80
N LYS A 415 -3.84 9.70 -33.50
CA LYS A 415 -4.70 10.71 -34.17
C LYS A 415 -4.45 12.14 -33.69
N LEU A 416 -4.00 12.32 -32.45
CA LEU A 416 -3.84 13.66 -31.86
C LEU A 416 -2.65 14.43 -32.45
N ASN A 417 -1.65 13.73 -33.00
CA ASN A 417 -0.51 14.27 -33.78
C ASN A 417 0.00 15.64 -33.32
N ASP A 418 0.21 15.80 -32.01
CA ASP A 418 0.48 17.09 -31.36
C ASP A 418 1.98 17.45 -31.30
N GLY A 419 2.82 16.70 -32.02
CA GLY A 419 4.26 16.93 -32.12
C GLY A 419 5.07 16.55 -30.89
N ARG A 420 4.46 16.09 -29.78
CA ARG A 420 5.15 15.64 -28.54
C ARG A 420 4.64 14.27 -28.11
N ASN A 421 5.12 13.24 -28.77
CA ASN A 421 4.50 11.92 -28.72
C ASN A 421 5.00 11.01 -27.57
N LEU A 422 5.40 11.59 -26.43
CA LEU A 422 5.95 10.83 -25.28
C LEU A 422 4.92 9.89 -24.65
N ASP A 423 3.64 10.27 -24.66
CA ASP A 423 2.55 9.40 -24.21
C ASP A 423 2.37 8.19 -25.15
N LEU A 424 2.47 8.37 -26.46
CA LEU A 424 2.46 7.26 -27.41
C LEU A 424 3.71 6.39 -27.28
N ALA A 425 4.89 6.97 -27.05
CA ALA A 425 6.09 6.20 -26.78
C ALA A 425 5.92 5.32 -25.52
N THR A 426 5.23 5.83 -24.50
CA THR A 426 4.87 5.05 -23.31
C THR A 426 3.89 3.93 -23.64
N THR A 427 2.87 4.19 -24.46
CA THR A 427 1.95 3.15 -24.95
C THR A 427 2.64 2.08 -25.79
N TYR A 428 3.48 2.47 -26.74
CA TYR A 428 4.29 1.52 -27.52
C TYR A 428 5.21 0.71 -26.61
N ASN A 429 5.88 1.32 -25.64
CA ASN A 429 6.71 0.58 -24.70
C ASN A 429 5.89 -0.45 -23.90
N ASN A 430 4.70 -0.09 -23.45
CA ASN A 430 3.81 -1.00 -22.72
C ASN A 430 3.26 -2.12 -23.60
N MET A 431 2.95 -1.84 -24.87
CA MET A 431 2.59 -2.88 -25.84
C MET A 431 3.77 -3.82 -26.11
N GLY A 432 5.00 -3.29 -26.17
CA GLY A 432 6.21 -4.09 -26.29
C GLY A 432 6.37 -5.06 -25.12
N LEU A 433 6.19 -4.56 -23.88
CA LEU A 433 6.19 -5.41 -22.67
C LEU A 433 5.10 -6.49 -22.72
N LEU A 434 3.88 -6.12 -23.14
CA LEU A 434 2.78 -7.08 -23.27
C LEU A 434 3.12 -8.20 -24.27
N TYR A 435 3.64 -7.86 -25.45
CA TYR A 435 4.04 -8.86 -26.45
C TYR A 435 5.27 -9.67 -26.03
N THR A 436 6.13 -9.12 -25.18
CA THR A 436 7.24 -9.84 -24.54
C THR A 436 6.72 -10.95 -23.63
N GLU A 437 5.69 -10.68 -22.82
CA GLU A 437 5.04 -11.72 -21.99
C GLU A 437 4.27 -12.74 -22.83
N LEU A 438 3.67 -12.32 -23.94
CA LEU A 438 2.99 -13.22 -24.88
C LEU A 438 3.97 -14.01 -25.77
N ASN A 439 5.28 -13.88 -25.58
CA ASN A 439 6.35 -14.49 -26.39
C ASN A 439 6.32 -14.13 -27.90
N ASP A 440 5.61 -13.07 -28.30
CA ASP A 440 5.65 -12.52 -29.67
C ASP A 440 6.78 -11.49 -29.77
N THR A 441 8.01 -12.00 -29.77
CA THR A 441 9.23 -11.17 -29.76
C THR A 441 9.33 -10.23 -30.98
N SER A 442 8.70 -10.57 -32.10
CA SER A 442 8.70 -9.74 -33.31
C SER A 442 7.85 -8.49 -33.15
N LYS A 443 6.63 -8.63 -32.62
CA LYS A 443 5.82 -7.46 -32.28
C LYS A 443 6.45 -6.68 -31.13
N ALA A 444 7.00 -7.37 -30.13
CA ALA A 444 7.65 -6.71 -28.99
C ALA A 444 8.77 -5.75 -29.45
N LEU A 445 9.70 -6.22 -30.28
CA LEU A 445 10.74 -5.36 -30.86
C LEU A 445 10.15 -4.20 -31.66
N SER A 446 9.20 -4.47 -32.56
CA SER A 446 8.60 -3.42 -33.40
C SER A 446 8.01 -2.28 -32.57
N TYR A 447 7.32 -2.60 -31.48
CA TYR A 447 6.77 -1.59 -30.58
C TYR A 447 7.85 -0.89 -29.75
N HIS A 448 8.83 -1.60 -29.22
CA HIS A 448 9.94 -0.97 -28.49
C HIS A 448 10.79 -0.05 -29.38
N GLU A 449 11.04 -0.41 -30.64
CA GLU A 449 11.74 0.42 -31.62
C GLU A 449 10.95 1.68 -31.98
N LYS A 450 9.62 1.58 -32.11
CA LYS A 450 8.76 2.76 -32.29
C LYS A 450 8.85 3.70 -31.07
N ALA A 451 8.81 3.15 -29.85
CA ALA A 451 9.00 3.94 -28.63
C ALA A 451 10.38 4.60 -28.58
N LEU A 452 11.43 3.84 -28.95
CA LEU A 452 12.81 4.32 -28.98
C LEU A 452 12.97 5.48 -29.96
N SER A 453 12.46 5.33 -31.19
CA SER A 453 12.52 6.36 -32.24
C SER A 453 11.86 7.68 -31.82
N ILE A 454 10.78 7.63 -31.02
CA ILE A 454 10.17 8.84 -30.47
C ILE A 454 11.06 9.43 -29.38
N ARG A 455 11.51 8.61 -28.42
CA ARG A 455 12.30 9.04 -27.27
C ARG A 455 13.68 9.59 -27.66
N GLU A 456 14.30 9.10 -28.73
CA GLU A 456 15.59 9.62 -29.23
C GLU A 456 15.47 10.97 -29.93
N ARG A 457 14.30 11.29 -30.49
CA ARG A 457 14.07 12.55 -31.22
C ARG A 457 13.63 13.71 -30.34
N ASP A 458 13.14 13.43 -29.13
CA ASP A 458 12.56 14.41 -28.23
C ASP A 458 13.56 14.81 -27.14
N CYS A 459 13.98 16.08 -27.12
CA CYS A 459 14.94 16.62 -26.14
C CYS A 459 14.35 16.71 -24.72
N ASP A 460 13.03 16.70 -24.57
CA ASP A 460 12.35 16.79 -23.28
C ASP A 460 12.12 15.40 -22.64
N VAL A 461 12.59 14.31 -23.28
CA VAL A 461 12.42 12.96 -22.76
C VAL A 461 13.12 12.77 -21.40
N SER A 462 12.46 12.05 -20.50
CA SER A 462 13.13 11.49 -19.34
C SER A 462 14.23 10.54 -19.80
N LEU A 463 15.49 10.86 -19.49
CA LEU A 463 16.63 9.99 -19.73
C LEU A 463 16.40 8.56 -19.19
N ALA A 464 15.66 8.45 -18.09
CA ALA A 464 15.35 7.16 -17.49
C ALA A 464 14.35 6.34 -18.34
N ASP A 465 13.41 6.99 -19.02
CA ASP A 465 12.49 6.30 -19.94
C ASP A 465 13.20 5.84 -21.22
N LEU A 466 14.17 6.63 -21.72
CA LEU A 466 15.03 6.24 -22.84
C LEU A 466 15.85 4.99 -22.49
N ALA A 467 16.52 4.99 -21.34
CA ALA A 467 17.28 3.84 -20.85
C ALA A 467 16.40 2.60 -20.63
N SER A 468 15.16 2.80 -20.15
CA SER A 468 14.17 1.72 -20.02
C SER A 468 13.83 1.08 -21.36
N THR A 469 13.68 1.86 -22.42
CA THR A 469 13.45 1.29 -23.77
C THR A 469 14.62 0.42 -24.22
N TYR A 470 15.87 0.88 -24.06
CA TYR A 470 17.04 0.09 -24.41
C TYR A 470 17.10 -1.21 -23.60
N ASN A 471 16.83 -1.14 -22.29
CA ASN A 471 16.75 -2.33 -21.45
C ASN A 471 15.67 -3.30 -21.95
N ASN A 472 14.47 -2.82 -22.31
CA ASN A 472 13.40 -3.71 -22.78
C ASN A 472 13.72 -4.33 -24.15
N ILE A 473 14.39 -3.59 -25.04
CA ILE A 473 14.89 -4.16 -26.31
C ILE A 473 15.92 -5.26 -26.03
N GLY A 474 16.85 -5.01 -25.10
CA GLY A 474 17.82 -6.02 -24.68
C GLY A 474 17.14 -7.30 -24.16
N LEU A 475 16.08 -7.15 -23.37
CA LEU A 475 15.30 -8.28 -22.85
C LEU A 475 14.67 -9.12 -23.97
N VAL A 476 14.15 -8.49 -25.01
CA VAL A 476 13.58 -9.23 -26.15
C VAL A 476 14.66 -9.98 -26.94
N TYR A 477 15.87 -9.42 -27.08
CA TYR A 477 17.00 -10.13 -27.68
C TYR A 477 17.48 -11.31 -26.81
N ASP A 478 17.51 -11.17 -25.48
CA ASP A 478 17.78 -12.28 -24.57
C ASP A 478 16.77 -13.42 -24.74
N GLN A 479 15.47 -13.11 -24.85
CA GLN A 479 14.42 -14.11 -25.11
C GLN A 479 14.62 -14.86 -26.44
N ARG A 480 15.29 -14.22 -27.41
CA ARG A 480 15.68 -14.82 -28.69
C ARG A 480 17.02 -15.56 -28.62
N ASN A 481 17.68 -15.57 -27.47
CA ASN A 481 19.05 -16.06 -27.27
C ASN A 481 20.11 -15.31 -28.10
N ASP A 482 19.83 -14.09 -28.55
CA ASP A 482 20.84 -13.19 -29.14
C ASP A 482 21.47 -12.33 -28.03
N PHE A 483 22.28 -13.00 -27.20
CA PHE A 483 22.89 -12.41 -26.02
C PHE A 483 23.84 -11.25 -26.36
N SER A 484 24.47 -11.27 -27.54
CA SER A 484 25.35 -10.21 -28.01
C SER A 484 24.58 -8.92 -28.31
N ALA A 485 23.46 -9.03 -29.02
CA ALA A 485 22.58 -7.88 -29.26
C ALA A 485 21.97 -7.38 -27.94
N ALA A 486 21.56 -8.29 -27.06
CA ALA A 486 21.02 -7.96 -25.75
C ALA A 486 22.01 -7.13 -24.92
N LEU A 487 23.26 -7.61 -24.78
CA LEU A 487 24.31 -6.92 -24.04
C LEU A 487 24.59 -5.52 -24.62
N SER A 488 24.67 -5.40 -25.95
CA SER A 488 24.87 -4.10 -26.61
C SER A 488 23.80 -3.07 -26.23
N HIS A 489 22.53 -3.50 -26.11
CA HIS A 489 21.44 -2.62 -25.70
C HIS A 489 21.47 -2.31 -24.20
N TYR A 490 21.81 -3.28 -23.34
CA TYR A 490 21.97 -3.03 -21.91
C TYR A 490 23.11 -2.06 -21.59
N GLU A 491 24.23 -2.17 -22.32
CA GLU A 491 25.38 -1.27 -22.18
C GLU A 491 25.05 0.17 -22.60
N LYS A 492 24.10 0.37 -23.52
CA LYS A 492 23.56 1.71 -23.84
C LYS A 492 22.70 2.27 -22.70
N ALA A 493 21.94 1.44 -22.01
CA ALA A 493 21.07 1.85 -20.90
C ALA A 493 21.85 2.23 -19.64
N LEU A 494 22.94 1.50 -19.33
CA LEU A 494 23.68 1.62 -18.07
C LEU A 494 24.23 3.02 -17.75
N PRO A 495 24.98 3.69 -18.66
CA PRO A 495 25.50 5.03 -18.38
C PRO A 495 24.39 6.07 -18.26
N ILE A 496 23.27 5.89 -18.97
CA ILE A 496 22.12 6.79 -18.89
C ILE A 496 21.49 6.68 -17.50
N TYR A 497 21.21 5.46 -17.02
CA TYR A 497 20.69 5.23 -15.67
C TYR A 497 21.62 5.77 -14.58
N LYS A 498 22.93 5.51 -14.67
CA LYS A 498 23.91 6.06 -13.71
C LYS A 498 23.93 7.58 -13.66
N ARG A 499 23.62 8.25 -14.77
CA ARG A 499 23.60 9.71 -14.86
C ARG A 499 22.29 10.31 -14.33
N CYS A 500 21.15 9.67 -14.56
CA CYS A 500 19.84 10.28 -14.31
C CYS A 500 19.11 9.76 -13.06
N LEU A 501 19.53 8.63 -12.50
CA LEU A 501 18.90 8.03 -11.33
C LEU A 501 19.75 8.28 -10.06
N PRO A 502 19.11 8.40 -8.88
CA PRO A 502 19.82 8.35 -7.61
C PRO A 502 20.59 7.04 -7.44
N ALA A 503 21.63 7.07 -6.60
CA ALA A 503 22.40 5.87 -6.30
C ALA A 503 21.52 4.76 -5.70
N ASN A 504 21.72 3.52 -6.17
CA ASN A 504 20.91 2.35 -5.78
C ASN A 504 19.43 2.46 -6.21
N HIS A 505 19.13 3.00 -7.40
CA HIS A 505 17.75 2.99 -7.89
C HIS A 505 17.32 1.56 -8.34
N PRO A 506 16.08 1.10 -8.08
CA PRO A 506 15.62 -0.23 -8.46
C PRO A 506 15.78 -0.59 -9.95
N TRP A 507 15.71 0.40 -10.85
CA TRP A 507 15.93 0.19 -12.29
C TRP A 507 17.38 -0.13 -12.62
N GLU A 508 18.35 0.45 -11.90
CA GLU A 508 19.77 0.08 -12.03
C GLU A 508 19.96 -1.39 -11.63
N ALA A 509 19.26 -1.84 -10.59
CA ALA A 509 19.28 -3.23 -10.15
C ALA A 509 18.71 -4.20 -11.20
N THR A 510 17.60 -3.84 -11.85
CA THR A 510 17.05 -4.64 -12.96
C THR A 510 18.07 -4.76 -14.08
N LEU A 511 18.72 -3.64 -14.45
CA LEU A 511 19.68 -3.65 -15.55
C LEU A 511 20.92 -4.50 -15.21
N TYR A 512 21.48 -4.37 -14.00
CA TYR A 512 22.57 -5.24 -13.56
C TYR A 512 22.17 -6.71 -13.53
N ASN A 513 20.93 -7.02 -13.16
CA ASN A 513 20.43 -8.38 -13.17
C ASN A 513 20.42 -8.95 -14.59
N ASN A 514 19.90 -8.18 -15.53
CA ASN A 514 19.82 -8.57 -16.94
C ASN A 514 21.21 -8.73 -17.55
N ILE A 515 22.08 -7.72 -17.42
CA ILE A 515 23.49 -7.80 -17.85
C ILE A 515 24.16 -9.04 -17.28
N GLY A 516 23.99 -9.29 -15.98
CA GLY A 516 24.63 -10.41 -15.31
C GLY A 516 24.19 -11.78 -15.86
N LEU A 517 22.88 -11.96 -16.11
CA LEU A 517 22.36 -13.18 -16.74
C LEU A 517 22.83 -13.35 -18.19
N THR A 518 22.89 -12.27 -18.96
CA THR A 518 23.37 -12.27 -20.35
C THR A 518 24.86 -12.61 -20.42
N GLU A 519 25.70 -12.00 -19.57
CA GLU A 519 27.13 -12.30 -19.47
C GLU A 519 27.39 -13.76 -19.10
N VAL A 520 26.64 -14.31 -18.12
CA VAL A 520 26.71 -15.74 -17.80
C VAL A 520 26.35 -16.61 -19.00
N SER A 521 25.37 -16.19 -19.81
CA SER A 521 24.94 -16.92 -21.02
C SER A 521 25.97 -16.85 -22.15
N LEU A 522 26.76 -15.76 -22.21
CA LEU A 522 27.89 -15.60 -23.12
C LEU A 522 29.16 -16.36 -22.66
N GLY A 523 29.18 -16.87 -21.43
CA GLY A 523 30.34 -17.58 -20.84
C GLY A 523 31.20 -16.72 -19.91
N GLU A 524 30.89 -15.43 -19.75
CA GLU A 524 31.59 -14.48 -18.89
C GLU A 524 31.11 -14.58 -17.44
N HIS A 525 31.25 -15.78 -16.85
CA HIS A 525 30.59 -16.14 -15.60
C HIS A 525 30.98 -15.26 -14.39
N MET A 526 32.25 -14.88 -14.26
CA MET A 526 32.70 -14.05 -13.14
C MET A 526 32.11 -12.65 -13.19
N VAL A 527 32.18 -12.00 -14.35
CA VAL A 527 31.62 -10.65 -14.57
C VAL A 527 30.10 -10.68 -14.35
N GLY A 528 29.44 -11.71 -14.88
CA GLY A 528 28.00 -11.88 -14.71
C GLY A 528 27.57 -12.05 -13.26
N LEU A 529 28.27 -12.88 -12.49
CA LEU A 529 28.02 -13.03 -11.05
C LEU A 529 28.27 -11.72 -10.28
N GLU A 530 29.30 -10.96 -10.61
CA GLU A 530 29.55 -9.65 -10.00
C GLU A 530 28.38 -8.68 -10.24
N ASN A 531 27.86 -8.62 -11.47
CA ASN A 531 26.72 -7.77 -11.80
C ASN A 531 25.44 -8.25 -11.10
N LEU A 532 25.19 -9.55 -11.00
CA LEU A 532 24.08 -10.08 -10.20
C LEU A 532 24.20 -9.73 -8.71
N GLN A 533 25.40 -9.75 -8.13
CA GLN A 533 25.62 -9.31 -6.75
C GLN A 533 25.38 -7.80 -6.58
N LYS A 534 25.76 -6.97 -7.56
CA LYS A 534 25.41 -5.53 -7.57
C LYS A 534 23.89 -5.35 -7.58
N ALA A 535 23.17 -6.08 -8.44
CA ALA A 535 21.72 -6.05 -8.48
C ALA A 535 21.09 -6.40 -7.12
N ARG A 536 21.55 -7.47 -6.48
CA ARG A 536 21.06 -7.91 -5.16
C ARG A 536 21.32 -6.86 -4.09
N LYS A 537 22.52 -6.27 -4.09
CA LYS A 537 22.88 -5.19 -3.16
C LYS A 537 21.99 -3.97 -3.32
N VAL A 538 21.68 -3.58 -4.56
CA VAL A 538 20.75 -2.47 -4.81
C VAL A 538 19.34 -2.85 -4.34
N ARG A 539 18.78 -4.00 -4.75
CA ARG A 539 17.42 -4.42 -4.34
C ARG A 539 17.25 -4.50 -2.83
N LYS A 540 18.23 -5.01 -2.09
CA LYS A 540 18.22 -5.06 -0.63
C LYS A 540 18.27 -3.67 0.03
N ARG A 541 18.82 -2.66 -0.66
CA ARG A 541 18.86 -1.28 -0.17
C ARG A 541 17.58 -0.51 -0.49
N SER A 542 16.95 -0.79 -1.63
CA SER A 542 15.84 0.02 -2.15
C SER A 542 14.44 -0.53 -1.82
N LEU A 543 14.32 -1.77 -1.34
CA LEU A 543 13.02 -2.45 -1.19
C LEU A 543 12.88 -3.12 0.18
N PRO A 544 11.65 -3.28 0.70
CA PRO A 544 11.39 -4.05 1.92
C PRO A 544 12.00 -5.45 1.88
N SER A 545 12.39 -5.98 3.04
CA SER A 545 13.07 -7.29 3.14
C SER A 545 12.25 -8.47 2.61
N ASN A 546 10.92 -8.34 2.56
CA ASN A 546 9.99 -9.31 2.02
C ASN A 546 9.56 -8.99 0.57
N HIS A 547 10.18 -8.04 -0.11
CA HIS A 547 9.73 -7.64 -1.44
C HIS A 547 10.10 -8.73 -2.49
N PRO A 548 9.15 -9.20 -3.33
CA PRO A 548 9.39 -10.28 -4.30
C PRO A 548 10.58 -10.08 -5.23
N SER A 549 10.88 -8.83 -5.61
CA SER A 549 12.07 -8.54 -6.42
C SER A 549 13.41 -8.91 -5.77
N ILE A 550 13.51 -9.05 -4.45
CA ILE A 550 14.74 -9.55 -3.80
C ILE A 550 14.88 -11.05 -4.05
N ALA A 551 13.79 -11.81 -3.89
CA ALA A 551 13.73 -13.23 -4.22
C ALA A 551 14.08 -13.45 -5.70
N SER A 552 13.57 -12.57 -6.58
CA SER A 552 13.84 -12.65 -8.01
C SER A 552 15.33 -12.58 -8.36
N VAL A 553 16.09 -11.67 -7.73
CA VAL A 553 17.54 -11.60 -7.97
C VAL A 553 18.27 -12.78 -7.34
N CYS A 554 17.82 -13.28 -6.19
CA CYS A 554 18.39 -14.50 -5.60
C CYS A 554 18.24 -15.70 -6.54
N ASN A 555 17.06 -15.84 -7.17
CA ASN A 555 16.84 -16.85 -8.20
C ASN A 555 17.73 -16.66 -9.42
N SER A 556 17.93 -15.44 -9.91
CA SER A 556 18.88 -15.17 -11.00
C SER A 556 20.31 -15.58 -10.65
N ILE A 557 20.74 -15.33 -9.40
CA ILE A 557 22.05 -15.77 -8.91
C ILE A 557 22.11 -17.31 -8.84
N GLY A 558 21.02 -17.94 -8.37
CA GLY A 558 20.88 -19.40 -8.36
C GLY A 558 21.00 -20.01 -9.76
N ASP A 559 20.31 -19.43 -10.74
CA ASP A 559 20.37 -19.83 -12.16
C ASP A 559 21.79 -19.70 -12.71
N ALA A 560 22.51 -18.62 -12.34
CA ALA A 560 23.88 -18.41 -12.76
C ALA A 560 24.84 -19.47 -12.19
N TYR A 561 24.73 -19.76 -10.89
CA TYR A 561 25.52 -20.83 -10.26
C TYR A 561 25.18 -22.21 -10.83
N GLN A 562 23.91 -22.47 -11.14
CA GLN A 562 23.48 -23.68 -11.81
C GLN A 562 24.13 -23.85 -13.19
N LYS A 563 24.22 -22.77 -13.99
CA LYS A 563 24.87 -22.80 -15.32
C LYS A 563 26.35 -23.18 -15.22
N ILE A 564 27.06 -22.72 -14.19
CA ILE A 564 28.46 -23.10 -13.95
C ILE A 564 28.63 -24.39 -13.14
N LYS A 565 27.53 -25.12 -12.88
CA LYS A 565 27.48 -26.38 -12.12
C LYS A 565 27.95 -26.28 -10.67
N ASP A 566 27.91 -25.10 -10.08
CA ASP A 566 28.09 -24.91 -8.64
C ASP A 566 26.73 -25.08 -7.93
N TYR A 567 26.36 -26.33 -7.77
CA TYR A 567 25.06 -26.72 -7.25
C TYR A 567 24.83 -26.30 -5.79
N LEU A 568 25.89 -26.23 -4.97
CA LEU A 568 25.78 -25.83 -3.57
C LEU A 568 25.42 -24.35 -3.44
N ASN A 569 26.10 -23.47 -4.18
CA ASN A 569 25.74 -22.05 -4.18
C ASN A 569 24.39 -21.83 -4.85
N ALA A 570 24.07 -22.54 -5.93
CA ALA A 570 22.75 -22.46 -6.56
C ALA A 570 21.62 -22.74 -5.55
N LEU A 571 21.71 -23.86 -4.81
CA LEU A 571 20.73 -24.23 -3.80
C LEU A 571 20.60 -23.18 -2.70
N LYS A 572 21.72 -22.67 -2.19
CA LYS A 572 21.75 -21.62 -1.15
C LYS A 572 20.95 -20.38 -1.57
N PHE A 573 21.09 -19.94 -2.82
CA PHE A 573 20.37 -18.77 -3.31
C PHE A 573 18.89 -19.03 -3.59
N TYR A 574 18.51 -20.24 -4.01
CA TYR A 574 17.09 -20.64 -4.07
C TYR A 574 16.46 -20.69 -2.67
N GLU A 575 17.18 -21.18 -1.66
CA GLU A 575 16.72 -21.18 -0.27
C GLU A 575 16.53 -19.76 0.30
N GLU A 576 17.42 -18.84 -0.04
CA GLU A 576 17.25 -17.42 0.32
C GLU A 576 16.02 -16.81 -0.36
N ALA A 577 15.73 -17.18 -1.61
CA ALA A 577 14.52 -16.74 -2.30
C ALA A 577 13.25 -17.25 -1.60
N PHE A 578 13.23 -18.51 -1.13
CA PHE A 578 12.11 -19.05 -0.36
C PHE A 578 11.86 -18.29 0.94
N ASP A 579 12.93 -17.94 1.67
CA ASP A 579 12.82 -17.20 2.92
C ASP A 579 12.17 -15.83 2.70
N VAL A 580 12.56 -15.11 1.63
CA VAL A 580 11.93 -13.84 1.23
C VAL A 580 10.47 -14.06 0.84
N GLU A 581 10.19 -15.05 0.00
CA GLU A 581 8.83 -15.34 -0.49
C GLU A 581 7.87 -15.84 0.61
N SER A 582 8.40 -16.43 1.69
CA SER A 582 7.60 -16.84 2.84
C SER A 582 7.07 -15.67 3.67
N ARG A 583 7.63 -14.47 3.48
CA ARG A 583 7.31 -13.25 4.25
C ARG A 583 6.43 -12.26 3.48
N VAL A 584 6.00 -12.59 2.27
CA VAL A 584 5.16 -11.72 1.43
C VAL A 584 3.68 -11.93 1.74
N THR A 585 2.89 -10.85 1.73
CA THR A 585 1.43 -10.90 1.89
C THR A 585 0.72 -11.47 0.66
N HIS A 586 1.26 -11.24 -0.54
CA HIS A 586 0.79 -11.78 -1.81
C HIS A 586 1.87 -12.63 -2.47
N VAL A 587 1.69 -13.96 -2.42
CA VAL A 587 2.64 -14.91 -2.99
C VAL A 587 2.39 -15.07 -4.49
N ASN A 588 3.40 -14.81 -5.32
CA ASN A 588 3.38 -15.21 -6.72
C ASN A 588 3.62 -16.72 -6.83
N TYR A 589 2.53 -17.48 -6.83
CA TYR A 589 2.57 -18.94 -6.83
C TYR A 589 3.27 -19.54 -8.06
N SER A 590 3.17 -18.91 -9.23
CA SER A 590 3.89 -19.39 -10.43
C SER A 590 5.41 -19.28 -10.22
N TYR A 591 5.88 -18.16 -9.70
CA TYR A 591 7.30 -17.90 -9.51
C TYR A 591 7.89 -18.76 -8.37
N LEU A 592 7.16 -18.89 -7.26
CA LEU A 592 7.54 -19.75 -6.14
C LEU A 592 7.62 -21.22 -6.58
N ALA A 593 6.64 -21.70 -7.37
CA ALA A 593 6.64 -23.06 -7.89
C ALA A 593 7.86 -23.33 -8.79
N LEU A 594 8.20 -22.39 -9.67
CA LEU A 594 9.38 -22.49 -10.52
C LEU A 594 10.67 -22.54 -9.69
N THR A 595 10.76 -21.78 -8.60
CA THR A 595 11.92 -21.81 -7.71
C THR A 595 12.05 -23.17 -7.02
N TYR A 596 10.96 -23.75 -6.52
CA TYR A 596 10.96 -25.11 -5.96
C TYR A 596 11.37 -26.17 -6.99
N TYR A 597 10.87 -26.06 -8.21
CA TYR A 597 11.26 -26.95 -9.30
C TYR A 597 12.76 -26.87 -9.59
N ARG A 598 13.32 -25.67 -9.68
CA ARG A 598 14.77 -25.47 -9.91
C ARG A 598 15.58 -26.05 -8.76
N ALA A 599 15.22 -25.76 -7.52
CA ALA A 599 15.90 -26.32 -6.35
C ALA A 599 15.81 -27.86 -6.29
N SER A 600 14.67 -28.44 -6.68
CA SER A 600 14.51 -29.90 -6.82
C SER A 600 15.50 -30.48 -7.83
N LYS A 601 15.67 -29.86 -9.01
CA LYS A 601 16.68 -30.30 -9.99
C LYS A 601 18.10 -30.19 -9.48
N ILE A 602 18.42 -29.19 -8.68
CA ILE A 602 19.75 -29.06 -8.06
C ILE A 602 19.96 -30.20 -7.06
N LEU A 603 18.97 -30.49 -6.24
CA LEU A 603 19.03 -31.57 -5.24
C LEU A 603 19.15 -32.95 -5.90
N ASP A 604 18.49 -33.17 -7.04
CA ASP A 604 18.65 -34.38 -7.88
C ASP A 604 20.11 -34.53 -8.35
N ASN A 605 20.72 -33.46 -8.89
CA ASN A 605 22.14 -33.45 -9.27
C ASN A 605 23.12 -33.63 -8.09
N LEU A 606 22.69 -33.28 -6.88
CA LEU A 606 23.44 -33.48 -5.63
C LEU A 606 23.16 -34.84 -4.98
N GLU A 607 22.40 -35.72 -5.63
CA GLU A 607 22.00 -37.03 -5.13
C GLU A 607 21.21 -36.99 -3.79
N GLN A 608 20.57 -35.86 -3.49
CA GLN A 608 19.71 -35.66 -2.32
C GLN A 608 18.25 -35.95 -2.66
N LEU A 609 17.96 -37.19 -3.06
CA LEU A 609 16.68 -37.61 -3.63
C LEU A 609 15.47 -37.30 -2.74
N ASP A 610 15.54 -37.56 -1.43
CA ASP A 610 14.42 -37.29 -0.50
C ASP A 610 14.01 -35.81 -0.48
N LYS A 611 14.99 -34.91 -0.50
CA LYS A 611 14.73 -33.46 -0.55
C LYS A 611 14.28 -33.03 -1.94
N ALA A 612 14.87 -33.61 -3.00
CA ALA A 612 14.48 -33.34 -4.38
C ALA A 612 13.01 -33.68 -4.61
N LEU A 613 12.56 -34.84 -4.13
CA LEU A 613 11.17 -35.30 -4.20
C LEU A 613 10.24 -34.34 -3.44
N LYS A 614 10.60 -33.97 -2.21
CA LYS A 614 9.82 -33.02 -1.41
C LYS A 614 9.63 -31.69 -2.14
N TYR A 615 10.69 -31.13 -2.75
CA TYR A 615 10.59 -29.86 -3.47
C TYR A 615 9.83 -29.99 -4.79
N ALA A 616 9.94 -31.11 -5.50
CA ALA A 616 9.15 -31.38 -6.70
C ALA A 616 7.64 -31.45 -6.37
N GLU A 617 7.26 -32.12 -5.28
CA GLU A 617 5.86 -32.15 -4.83
C GLU A 617 5.33 -30.76 -4.48
N VAL A 618 6.13 -29.95 -3.77
CA VAL A 618 5.75 -28.59 -3.41
C VAL A 618 5.61 -27.72 -4.65
N ALA A 619 6.49 -27.87 -5.65
CA ALA A 619 6.38 -27.15 -6.92
C ALA A 619 5.04 -27.43 -7.62
N VAL A 620 4.66 -28.70 -7.77
CA VAL A 620 3.38 -29.12 -8.39
C VAL A 620 2.19 -28.58 -7.59
N LYS A 621 2.19 -28.74 -6.26
CA LYS A 621 1.11 -28.22 -5.39
C LYS A 621 1.00 -26.69 -5.43
N THR A 622 2.11 -26.00 -5.65
CA THR A 622 2.16 -24.53 -5.64
C THR A 622 1.68 -23.95 -6.96
N VAL A 623 2.07 -24.51 -8.11
CA VAL A 623 1.65 -24.00 -9.43
C VAL A 623 0.13 -24.10 -9.63
N ASP A 624 -0.53 -25.07 -9.00
CA ASP A 624 -1.99 -25.21 -9.04
C ASP A 624 -2.75 -24.11 -8.29
N LYS A 625 -2.08 -23.35 -7.41
CA LYS A 625 -2.66 -22.18 -6.72
C LYS A 625 -2.56 -20.89 -7.53
N SER A 626 -1.86 -20.89 -8.67
CA SER A 626 -1.70 -19.71 -9.51
C SER A 626 -3.00 -19.36 -10.26
N CYS A 627 -3.31 -18.07 -10.35
CA CYS A 627 -4.44 -17.56 -11.15
C CYS A 627 -4.19 -17.63 -12.66
N THR A 628 -2.92 -17.63 -13.07
CA THR A 628 -2.46 -17.72 -14.48
C THR A 628 -1.29 -18.70 -14.60
N PRO A 629 -1.54 -20.00 -14.36
CA PRO A 629 -0.48 -20.99 -14.47
C PRO A 629 -0.07 -21.15 -15.93
N ASN A 630 1.24 -21.17 -16.19
CA ASN A 630 1.75 -21.62 -17.48
C ASN A 630 1.54 -23.13 -17.57
N ASP A 631 0.65 -23.58 -18.46
CA ASP A 631 0.34 -25.00 -18.64
C ASP A 631 1.59 -25.82 -19.01
N THR A 632 2.56 -25.20 -19.70
CA THR A 632 3.85 -25.82 -20.00
C THR A 632 4.65 -26.13 -18.74
N ASP A 633 4.65 -25.22 -17.76
CA ASP A 633 5.39 -25.41 -16.52
C ASP A 633 4.70 -26.45 -15.63
N LYS A 634 3.36 -26.48 -15.61
CA LYS A 634 2.61 -27.55 -14.94
C LYS A 634 2.99 -28.94 -15.44
N VAL A 635 3.08 -29.11 -16.75
CA VAL A 635 3.49 -30.38 -17.36
C VAL A 635 4.92 -30.71 -16.97
N ARG A 636 5.86 -29.78 -17.14
CA ARG A 636 7.29 -29.98 -16.79
C ARG A 636 7.51 -30.36 -15.33
N PHE A 637 6.76 -29.75 -14.41
CA PHE A 637 6.91 -30.01 -12.98
C PHE A 637 6.41 -31.42 -12.63
N LYS A 638 5.30 -31.86 -13.25
CA LYS A 638 4.77 -33.22 -13.08
C LYS A 638 5.71 -34.28 -13.66
N GLU A 639 6.19 -34.08 -14.88
CA GLU A 639 7.14 -35.00 -15.52
C GLU A 639 8.42 -35.18 -14.68
N HIS A 640 8.93 -34.08 -14.10
CA HIS A 640 10.11 -34.15 -13.22
C HIS A 640 9.81 -34.86 -11.90
N LEU A 641 8.62 -34.66 -11.31
CA LEU A 641 8.19 -35.39 -10.12
C LEU A 641 8.06 -36.90 -10.40
N GLU A 642 7.43 -37.28 -11.52
CA GLU A 642 7.29 -38.67 -11.94
C GLU A 642 8.66 -39.33 -12.17
N LYS A 643 9.61 -38.60 -12.77
CA LYS A 643 10.98 -39.08 -12.96
C LYS A 643 11.71 -39.34 -11.64
N LEU A 644 11.49 -38.51 -10.60
CA LEU A 644 12.10 -38.71 -9.28
C LEU A 644 11.43 -39.84 -8.49
N GLN A 645 10.18 -40.18 -8.81
CA GLN A 645 9.43 -41.27 -8.17
C GLN A 645 9.76 -42.65 -8.75
N ALA A 646 10.12 -42.70 -10.03
CA ALA A 646 10.59 -43.89 -10.73
C ALA A 646 12.04 -44.22 -10.36
#